data_AF-A0A3E4V6B7-F1
#
_entry.id   AF-A0A3E4V6B7-F1
#
_cell.length_a   1.000
_cell.length_b   1.000
_cell.length_c   1.000
_cell.angle_alpha   90.00
_cell.angle_beta   90.00
_cell.angle_gamma   90.00
#
_symmetry.space_group_name_H-M   'P 1'
#
loop_
_entity.id
_entity.type
_entity.pdbx_description
1 polymer ?
#
loop_
_entity_poly.entity_id
_entity_poly.type
_entity_poly.pdbx_seq_one_letter_code
_entity_poly.pdbx_strand_id
1 'polypeptide(L)'
;MKKWKRILSAALSVLLLSGSISVCAAERTYTDRSEVIGTAVVVGDEDSAGGSSLFSRPGTIATITPGKNHSYGSWGTCEFNVKTETGNHLGFCAEPNSGTPSGNFSVSILDDSIEKNANIKAAVLCYVIPELYEALGKNIYNEKDNNTYAYCHALVGYLYSGSLTGLSASMANGVKMMRDTVNAHRQTNPTLISYMQRYQVYVAYNDQQDIVWVEEQQKGSMNLKKESANPEMTDGNSCYSLEGATYGVYKEQACTTKVANLTTDAQGNSNTVEVDAGTYYVKETKAPKGFVLDKQVHPVTVTAGKTTVLKVKDLPQLDPVGVLLGKIDKETNQNKPQGSASLEGAEFTVKYYQALSDSDPGQAGQSPERTWVFRTDKDGFCNYSQQYLVSGDELYLSPTKNPALPLGTVTIQETKAPEGYLINSEIFVIKITDDPNADESVHTYNQPKIPETLLTLDIVKVLKGKDTPIPGVVFLHTDSKGNQEEVTTDEKGQAVLKGLTRGTHTVQEKSVPDGYTKNPGVLKFSVDENNKITLLENTATDKTGTMKFTLREDGTAQLHVEDVLAPYELIIHKVNDHEKVLEGAEFTLYTDKECKQELQKATSGKDGILRFQDLEVEKKYYLKETKAPDGYRIPVNSDGTDIVYEIYTKSDPQKDLFEYYVNGKKYTDATGDFAITGTKAEREVNLKVVNPIGMKMPETGSPWTAGILLAGVGIIVAGYVMMIRKGKQEDEEK
;
A
#
# COMPACT_ATOMS: atom_id res chain seq x y z
N MET A 1 46.01 64.65 32.15
CA MET A 1 46.92 63.49 32.26
C MET A 1 46.10 62.21 32.08
N LYS A 2 46.45 61.40 31.07
CA LYS A 2 46.04 59.99 30.75
C LYS A 2 44.51 59.66 30.81
N LYS A 3 43.71 59.94 29.76
CA LYS A 3 43.30 59.07 28.61
C LYS A 3 42.69 57.70 29.02
N TRP A 4 41.64 57.14 28.41
CA TRP A 4 40.39 57.56 27.73
C TRP A 4 39.66 56.23 27.36
N LYS A 5 38.35 56.11 27.66
CA LYS A 5 37.25 55.41 26.94
C LYS A 5 37.14 53.87 26.71
N ARG A 6 35.90 53.39 27.05
CA ARG A 6 34.92 52.51 26.32
C ARG A 6 35.11 50.97 26.39
N ILE A 7 34.15 50.14 26.85
CA ILE A 7 32.69 49.92 26.67
C ILE A 7 32.34 48.94 25.52
N LEU A 8 31.74 47.82 25.94
CA LEU A 8 30.81 46.86 25.32
C LEU A 8 31.25 45.94 24.17
N SER A 9 31.24 44.63 24.49
CA SER A 9 31.00 43.50 23.59
C SER A 9 29.53 43.44 23.15
N ALA A 10 29.29 43.29 21.85
CA ALA A 10 28.53 42.20 21.23
C ALA A 10 28.08 42.55 19.79
N ALA A 11 28.20 41.55 18.92
CA ALA A 11 27.48 41.31 17.66
C ALA A 11 27.94 41.97 16.34
N LEU A 12 28.41 41.06 15.47
CA LEU A 12 27.97 40.80 14.09
C LEU A 12 28.90 41.19 12.93
N SER A 13 29.14 40.16 12.11
CA SER A 13 29.79 39.97 10.82
C SER A 13 29.82 41.15 9.84
N VAL A 14 30.88 41.21 8.99
CA VAL A 14 30.85 41.27 7.51
C VAL A 14 32.18 41.83 6.93
N LEU A 15 32.73 41.07 5.96
CA LEU A 15 33.69 41.38 4.89
C LEU A 15 35.03 42.12 5.16
N LEU A 16 36.10 41.33 5.00
CA LEU A 16 37.22 41.45 4.04
C LEU A 16 37.93 42.80 3.79
N LEU A 17 39.26 42.64 3.66
CA LEU A 17 40.24 43.47 2.93
C LEU A 17 40.78 44.71 3.66
N SER A 18 42.02 44.60 4.16
CA SER A 18 43.17 45.36 3.61
C SER A 18 44.42 45.24 4.50
N GLY A 19 45.56 45.00 3.85
CA GLY A 19 46.83 45.62 4.21
C GLY A 19 47.60 45.09 5.43
N SER A 20 48.54 44.19 5.15
CA SER A 20 49.99 44.31 5.40
C SER A 20 50.49 45.05 6.65
N ILE A 21 51.40 44.42 7.40
CA ILE A 21 52.75 44.96 7.72
C ILE A 21 53.65 43.82 8.26
N SER A 22 54.84 43.72 7.65
CA SER A 22 55.96 42.82 7.94
C SER A 22 56.67 43.09 9.27
N VAL A 23 57.29 42.05 9.83
CA VAL A 23 58.60 42.18 10.49
C VAL A 23 59.51 41.05 9.99
N CYS A 24 60.62 41.44 9.37
CA CYS A 24 61.60 40.59 8.71
C CYS A 24 62.58 39.93 9.70
N ALA A 25 62.94 38.67 9.45
CA ALA A 25 64.26 38.11 9.76
C ALA A 25 64.57 37.04 8.69
N ALA A 26 65.79 37.05 8.16
CA ALA A 26 66.15 36.52 6.84
C ALA A 26 66.20 34.99 6.75
N GLU A 27 65.50 34.44 5.75
CA GLU A 27 65.62 33.05 5.27
C GLU A 27 66.61 32.93 4.11
N ARG A 28 67.36 31.83 4.09
CA ARG A 28 67.83 31.18 2.86
C ARG A 28 66.74 30.20 2.42
N THR A 29 66.20 30.39 1.22
CA THR A 29 65.06 29.66 0.63
C THR A 29 65.39 28.23 0.21
N TYR A 30 64.46 27.30 0.44
CA TYR A 30 63.87 26.45 -0.61
C TYR A 30 62.38 26.13 -0.32
N THR A 31 61.55 26.36 -1.34
CA THR A 31 60.09 26.15 -1.53
C THR A 31 59.62 24.71 -1.21
N ASP A 32 58.39 24.38 -0.79
CA ASP A 32 57.05 24.82 -1.22
C ASP A 32 55.97 24.47 -0.15
N ARG A 33 54.80 25.09 -0.31
CA ARG A 33 53.58 25.21 0.49
C ARG A 33 52.86 23.89 0.82
N SER A 34 52.21 23.82 1.99
CA SER A 34 50.74 23.93 2.14
C SER A 34 50.18 23.19 3.39
N GLU A 35 49.32 23.92 4.10
CA GLU A 35 48.17 23.49 4.91
C GLU A 35 48.33 22.75 6.24
N VAL A 36 47.79 23.41 7.27
CA VAL A 36 47.37 22.87 8.56
C VAL A 36 46.00 22.21 8.39
N ILE A 37 45.81 20.98 8.84
CA ILE A 37 44.48 20.36 8.94
C ILE A 37 44.31 19.62 10.27
N GLY A 38 43.38 20.13 11.09
CA GLY A 38 42.40 19.41 11.91
C GLY A 38 42.84 18.25 12.82
N THR A 39 42.68 18.45 14.13
CA THR A 39 42.67 17.42 15.17
C THR A 39 41.53 16.42 15.00
N ALA A 40 41.85 15.13 14.90
CA ALA A 40 40.94 14.01 15.13
C ALA A 40 41.15 13.45 16.55
N VAL A 41 40.05 13.17 17.26
CA VAL A 41 40.08 12.59 18.61
C VAL A 41 40.20 11.07 18.48
N VAL A 42 41.33 10.54 18.95
CA VAL A 42 41.47 9.11 19.29
C VAL A 42 40.78 8.92 20.63
N VAL A 43 39.71 8.12 20.66
CA VAL A 43 39.19 7.60 21.94
C VAL A 43 40.20 6.54 22.39
N GLY A 44 41.18 6.96 23.18
CA GLY A 44 41.94 6.05 24.01
C GLY A 44 41.08 5.66 25.19
N ASP A 45 41.04 4.37 25.51
CA ASP A 45 40.59 3.91 26.81
C ASP A 45 41.25 4.77 27.89
N GLU A 46 40.42 5.31 28.79
CA GLU A 46 40.87 5.85 30.06
C GLU A 46 41.51 4.71 30.86
N ASP A 47 42.81 4.48 30.63
CA ASP A 47 43.79 3.92 31.57
C ASP A 47 45.04 3.47 30.80
N SER A 48 45.82 4.43 30.28
CA SER A 48 47.24 4.24 29.98
C SER A 48 47.92 5.58 29.71
N ALA A 49 48.33 6.25 30.79
CA ALA A 49 49.40 7.24 30.70
C ALA A 49 50.67 6.55 30.18
N GLY A 50 51.20 7.04 29.06
CA GLY A 50 52.51 6.65 28.54
C GLY A 50 52.48 5.63 27.41
N GLY A 51 52.23 6.09 26.19
CA GLY A 51 52.48 5.32 24.97
C GLY A 51 53.38 6.12 24.03
N SER A 52 54.69 5.99 24.19
CA SER A 52 55.70 6.59 23.32
C SER A 52 55.45 6.22 21.86
N SER A 53 55.40 7.23 21.00
CA SER A 53 55.80 7.05 19.61
C SER A 53 57.22 6.45 19.59
N LEU A 54 57.45 5.46 18.73
CA LEU A 54 58.74 4.78 18.61
C LEU A 54 59.40 5.08 17.26
N PHE A 55 59.32 6.34 16.76
CA PHE A 55 59.98 6.80 15.52
C PHE A 55 60.59 8.19 15.60
N SER A 56 61.77 8.35 15.02
CA SER A 56 62.20 9.67 14.56
C SER A 56 61.16 10.24 13.57
N ARG A 57 60.26 11.12 14.02
CA ARG A 57 59.28 11.80 13.14
C ARG A 57 59.86 13.13 12.67
N PRO A 58 59.63 13.56 11.41
CA PRO A 58 59.93 14.94 11.04
C PRO A 58 59.38 15.94 12.06
N GLY A 59 60.22 16.87 12.51
CA GLY A 59 59.90 17.83 13.58
C GLY A 59 60.15 17.35 15.02
N THR A 60 60.58 16.10 15.24
CA THR A 60 61.06 15.64 16.57
C THR A 60 62.50 16.08 16.82
N ILE A 61 62.99 15.87 18.05
CA ILE A 61 64.36 16.22 18.45
C ILE A 61 65.22 14.96 18.59
N ALA A 62 66.38 14.96 17.95
CA ALA A 62 67.46 14.01 18.20
C ALA A 62 68.56 14.68 19.03
N THR A 63 69.12 13.97 20.01
CA THR A 63 70.29 14.45 20.76
C THR A 63 71.56 13.84 20.15
N ILE A 64 72.42 14.70 19.62
CA ILE A 64 73.67 14.36 18.96
C ILE A 64 74.84 14.46 19.94
N THR A 65 75.58 13.36 20.09
CA THR A 65 76.79 13.29 20.94
C THR A 65 78.00 12.84 20.12
N PRO A 66 79.06 13.66 20.00
CA PRO A 66 80.33 13.27 19.39
C PRO A 66 81.01 12.11 20.11
N GLY A 67 81.58 11.21 19.35
CA GLY A 67 82.29 10.02 19.81
C GLY A 67 83.75 10.00 19.33
N LYS A 68 84.18 8.84 18.81
CA LYS A 68 85.56 8.62 18.38
C LYS A 68 85.93 9.50 17.17
N ASN A 69 87.08 10.18 17.24
CA ASN A 69 87.57 11.03 16.17
C ASN A 69 88.25 10.22 15.05
N HIS A 70 88.08 10.69 13.82
CA HIS A 70 88.68 10.18 12.59
C HIS A 70 89.21 11.34 11.75
N SER A 71 90.35 11.16 11.10
CA SER A 71 90.91 12.17 10.19
C SER A 71 91.47 11.49 8.94
N TYR A 72 91.32 12.15 7.80
CA TYR A 72 91.80 11.68 6.49
C TYR A 72 91.85 12.85 5.50
N GLY A 73 92.99 13.02 4.82
CA GLY A 73 93.22 14.22 4.01
C GLY A 73 93.18 15.50 4.86
N SER A 74 92.52 16.56 4.37
CA SER A 74 92.24 17.75 5.18
C SER A 74 90.92 17.65 5.96
N TRP A 75 90.21 16.52 5.87
CA TRP A 75 88.91 16.33 6.52
C TRP A 75 89.08 15.68 7.90
N GLY A 76 88.20 16.07 8.81
CA GLY A 76 88.03 15.47 10.13
C GLY A 76 86.57 15.16 10.36
N THR A 77 86.29 14.09 11.09
CA THR A 77 84.95 13.70 11.51
C THR A 77 85.03 12.94 12.83
N CYS A 78 83.90 12.64 13.45
CA CYS A 78 83.81 11.69 14.53
C CYS A 78 82.58 10.81 14.34
N GLU A 79 82.55 9.66 15.01
CA GLU A 79 81.32 8.89 15.18
C GLU A 79 80.29 9.75 15.92
N PHE A 80 79.05 9.83 15.44
CA PHE A 80 77.98 10.53 16.17
C PHE A 80 77.01 9.51 16.75
N ASN A 81 76.77 9.58 18.07
CA ASN A 81 75.62 8.92 18.66
C ASN A 81 74.38 9.79 18.48
N VAL A 82 73.43 9.32 17.68
CA VAL A 82 72.12 9.94 17.46
C VAL A 82 71.12 9.28 18.38
N LYS A 83 70.79 9.94 19.50
CA LYS A 83 69.76 9.46 20.41
C LYS A 83 68.40 10.00 19.99
N THR A 84 67.49 9.10 19.66
CA THR A 84 66.12 9.39 19.25
C THR A 84 65.14 8.69 20.22
N GLU A 85 63.83 8.85 20.01
CA GLU A 85 62.83 8.11 20.77
C GLU A 85 62.88 6.59 20.52
N THR A 86 63.55 6.15 19.46
CA THR A 86 63.65 4.74 19.05
C THR A 86 64.88 4.04 19.59
N GLY A 87 65.88 4.81 20.04
CA GLY A 87 67.12 4.26 20.56
C GLY A 87 68.33 5.14 20.24
N ASN A 88 69.49 4.49 20.23
CA ASN A 88 70.77 5.11 19.89
C ASN A 88 71.21 4.58 18.52
N HIS A 89 71.55 5.48 17.61
CA HIS A 89 71.96 5.15 16.25
C HIS A 89 73.32 5.76 15.93
N LEU A 90 74.09 5.09 15.05
CA LEU A 90 75.32 5.66 14.52
C LEU A 90 74.99 6.64 13.40
N GLY A 91 75.31 7.91 13.61
CA GLY A 91 75.14 8.99 12.64
C GLY A 91 76.45 9.41 11.98
N PHE A 92 76.33 10.00 10.80
CA PHE A 92 77.42 10.52 9.98
C PHE A 92 77.13 11.99 9.68
N CYS A 93 78.12 12.86 9.85
CA CYS A 93 77.91 14.24 9.42
C CYS A 93 77.91 14.36 7.89
N ALA A 94 77.04 15.22 7.36
CA ALA A 94 76.74 15.31 5.94
C ALA A 94 77.49 16.47 5.24
N GLU A 95 78.13 17.35 6.02
CA GLU A 95 78.79 18.57 5.52
C GLU A 95 80.27 18.61 5.94
N PRO A 96 81.16 17.94 5.19
CA PRO A 96 82.56 17.84 5.55
C PRO A 96 83.24 19.20 5.74
N ASN A 97 84.11 19.30 6.76
CA ASN A 97 84.82 20.51 7.20
C ASN A 97 83.98 21.54 7.99
N SER A 98 82.74 21.21 8.36
CA SER A 98 82.01 21.94 9.41
C SER A 98 82.50 21.54 10.80
N GLY A 99 82.29 22.42 11.79
CA GLY A 99 82.68 22.15 13.19
C GLY A 99 81.92 20.95 13.77
N THR A 100 82.53 20.24 14.74
CA THR A 100 81.92 19.05 15.37
C THR A 100 80.65 19.43 16.17
N PRO A 101 79.44 19.07 15.71
CA PRO A 101 78.20 19.46 16.35
C PRO A 101 77.93 18.66 17.62
N SER A 102 77.17 19.24 18.55
CA SER A 102 76.58 18.48 19.66
C SER A 102 75.30 19.17 20.16
N GLY A 103 74.42 18.43 20.83
CA GLY A 103 73.19 18.97 21.40
C GLY A 103 71.94 18.50 20.66
N ASN A 104 70.90 19.31 20.69
CA ASN A 104 69.57 18.94 20.20
C ASN A 104 69.36 19.44 18.76
N PHE A 105 68.92 18.54 17.89
CA PHE A 105 68.74 18.76 16.47
C PHE A 105 67.31 18.46 16.09
N SER A 106 66.75 19.24 15.16
CA SER A 106 65.46 18.90 14.56
C SER A 106 65.65 17.76 13.58
N VAL A 107 64.72 16.81 13.56
CA VAL A 107 64.74 15.65 12.67
C VAL A 107 63.90 15.91 11.42
N SER A 108 64.36 15.45 10.27
CA SER A 108 63.59 15.32 9.03
C SER A 108 63.92 14.00 8.32
N ILE A 109 63.09 13.63 7.34
CA ILE A 109 63.34 12.50 6.45
C ILE A 109 64.20 12.97 5.28
N LEU A 110 65.22 12.19 4.94
CA LEU A 110 65.95 12.38 3.70
C LEU A 110 65.22 11.61 2.59
N ASP A 111 64.55 12.32 1.68
CA ASP A 111 63.73 11.73 0.62
C ASP A 111 64.55 10.84 -0.32
N ASP A 112 64.44 9.52 -0.16
CA ASP A 112 65.21 8.51 -0.89
C ASP A 112 64.60 8.15 -2.25
N SER A 113 63.53 8.84 -2.69
CA SER A 113 63.16 8.86 -4.11
C SER A 113 64.22 9.59 -4.96
N ILE A 114 65.00 10.48 -4.34
CA ILE A 114 66.12 11.18 -4.96
C ILE A 114 67.34 10.26 -4.96
N GLU A 115 67.93 10.01 -6.13
CA GLU A 115 69.06 9.07 -6.30
C GLU A 115 70.21 9.29 -5.31
N LYS A 116 70.60 10.54 -5.06
CA LYS A 116 71.71 10.84 -4.12
C LYS A 116 71.38 10.41 -2.70
N ASN A 117 70.13 10.56 -2.27
CA ASN A 117 69.65 10.21 -0.94
C ASN A 117 69.48 8.69 -0.80
N ALA A 118 69.00 8.02 -1.85
CA ALA A 118 69.01 6.55 -1.94
C ALA A 118 70.43 5.98 -1.81
N ASN A 119 71.41 6.63 -2.44
CA ASN A 119 72.81 6.26 -2.33
C ASN A 119 73.39 6.55 -0.92
N ILE A 120 72.96 7.62 -0.25
CA ILE A 120 73.33 7.90 1.16
C ILE A 120 72.79 6.79 2.06
N LYS A 121 71.51 6.44 1.92
CA LYS A 121 70.87 5.34 2.65
C LYS A 121 71.62 4.02 2.44
N ALA A 122 71.90 3.67 1.18
CA ALA A 122 72.63 2.46 0.84
C ALA A 122 74.05 2.45 1.42
N ALA A 123 74.77 3.58 1.37
CA ALA A 123 76.10 3.71 1.96
C ALA A 123 76.05 3.48 3.49
N VAL A 124 75.14 4.17 4.19
CA VAL A 124 75.00 4.01 5.64
C VAL A 124 74.62 2.56 5.99
N LEU A 125 73.66 1.95 5.29
CA LEU A 125 73.27 0.54 5.51
C LEU A 125 74.42 -0.44 5.31
N CYS A 126 75.20 -0.28 4.24
CA CYS A 126 76.41 -1.09 3.98
C CYS A 126 77.49 -0.93 5.06
N TYR A 127 77.40 0.11 5.89
CA TYR A 127 78.30 0.28 7.02
C TYR A 127 77.71 -0.24 8.34
N VAL A 128 76.50 0.18 8.69
CA VAL A 128 75.94 -0.01 10.04
C VAL A 128 75.33 -1.39 10.26
N ILE A 129 74.93 -2.09 9.19
CA ILE A 129 74.33 -3.43 9.29
C ILE A 129 75.45 -4.48 9.15
N PRO A 130 75.72 -5.30 10.19
CA PRO A 130 76.83 -6.25 10.18
C PRO A 130 76.84 -7.18 8.97
N GLU A 131 75.67 -7.70 8.57
CA GLU A 131 75.53 -8.58 7.40
C GLU A 131 75.92 -7.88 6.09
N LEU A 132 75.45 -6.64 5.88
CA LEU A 132 75.79 -5.87 4.69
C LEU A 132 77.24 -5.39 4.72
N TYR A 133 77.78 -5.10 5.90
CA TYR A 133 79.17 -4.73 6.06
C TYR A 133 80.11 -5.85 5.67
N GLU A 134 79.87 -7.06 6.17
CA GLU A 134 80.64 -8.26 5.81
C GLU A 134 80.52 -8.59 4.32
N ALA A 135 79.32 -8.50 3.74
CA ALA A 135 79.09 -8.87 2.36
C ALA A 135 79.58 -7.82 1.33
N LEU A 136 79.41 -6.53 1.64
CA LEU A 136 79.62 -5.42 0.71
C LEU A 136 80.55 -4.35 1.30
N GLY A 137 80.27 -3.90 2.53
CA GLY A 137 80.95 -2.77 3.18
C GLY A 137 82.46 -2.89 3.26
N LYS A 138 83.01 -4.07 3.56
CA LYS A 138 84.47 -4.31 3.64
C LYS A 138 85.21 -3.99 2.34
N ASN A 139 84.59 -4.34 1.21
CA ASN A 139 85.13 -4.09 -0.12
C ASN A 139 84.93 -2.63 -0.55
N ILE A 140 83.81 -2.01 -0.15
CA ILE A 140 83.50 -0.61 -0.46
C ILE A 140 84.42 0.32 0.32
N TYR A 141 84.56 0.13 1.63
CA TYR A 141 85.24 1.08 2.54
C TYR A 141 86.70 0.73 2.84
N ASN A 142 87.30 -0.19 2.08
CA ASN A 142 88.70 -0.62 2.20
C ASN A 142 89.15 -0.88 3.66
N GLU A 143 88.64 -1.95 4.27
CA GLU A 143 88.91 -2.32 5.67
C GLU A 143 90.40 -2.36 6.06
N LYS A 144 91.28 -2.64 5.10
CA LYS A 144 92.75 -2.70 5.30
C LYS A 144 93.34 -1.41 5.88
N ASP A 145 92.69 -0.28 5.68
CA ASP A 145 93.14 1.02 6.18
C ASP A 145 92.65 1.32 7.61
N ASN A 146 91.89 0.41 8.23
CA ASN A 146 91.35 0.49 9.60
C ASN A 146 90.63 1.82 9.92
N ASN A 147 90.05 2.45 8.90
CA ASN A 147 89.36 3.74 8.99
C ASN A 147 88.09 3.77 8.11
N THR A 148 87.32 2.69 8.14
CA THR A 148 86.13 2.50 7.30
C THR A 148 85.03 3.54 7.57
N TYR A 149 84.91 4.03 8.80
CA TYR A 149 83.99 5.12 9.15
C TYR A 149 84.28 6.38 8.33
N ALA A 150 85.57 6.78 8.24
CA ALA A 150 85.99 7.93 7.45
C ALA A 150 85.63 7.80 5.97
N TYR A 151 85.75 6.60 5.39
CA TYR A 151 85.37 6.37 4.01
C TYR A 151 83.86 6.42 3.77
N CYS A 152 83.06 5.86 4.69
CA CYS A 152 81.61 5.99 4.66
C CYS A 152 81.19 7.47 4.80
N HIS A 153 81.77 8.18 5.78
CA HIS A 153 81.58 9.62 5.94
C HIS A 153 81.98 10.42 4.68
N ALA A 154 83.11 10.09 4.03
CA ALA A 154 83.54 10.75 2.81
C ALA A 154 82.52 10.59 1.68
N LEU A 155 81.96 9.38 1.55
CA LEU A 155 80.92 9.07 0.58
C LEU A 155 79.61 9.80 0.89
N VAL A 156 79.16 9.78 2.15
CA VAL A 156 77.97 10.50 2.60
C VAL A 156 78.11 12.00 2.34
N GLY A 157 79.23 12.60 2.75
CA GLY A 157 79.50 14.02 2.55
C GLY A 157 79.56 14.41 1.07
N TYR A 158 80.14 13.56 0.21
CA TYR A 158 80.14 13.78 -1.24
C TYR A 158 78.74 13.71 -1.84
N LEU A 159 77.95 12.70 -1.47
CA LEU A 159 76.60 12.51 -1.97
C LEU A 159 75.65 13.64 -1.51
N TYR A 160 75.86 14.16 -0.29
CA TYR A 160 75.02 15.21 0.28
C TYR A 160 75.37 16.60 -0.28
N SER A 161 76.65 16.99 -0.18
CA SER A 161 77.15 18.33 -0.52
C SER A 161 77.62 18.50 -1.98
N GLY A 162 77.90 17.39 -2.68
CA GLY A 162 78.48 17.38 -4.01
C GLY A 162 79.97 17.75 -4.09
N SER A 163 80.61 18.05 -2.95
CA SER A 163 82.00 18.53 -2.91
C SER A 163 82.99 17.45 -2.46
N LEU A 164 84.17 17.43 -3.08
CA LEU A 164 85.34 16.62 -2.68
C LEU A 164 86.55 17.52 -2.33
N THR A 165 86.32 18.83 -2.23
CA THR A 165 87.37 19.82 -1.96
C THR A 165 88.02 19.54 -0.60
N GLY A 166 89.35 19.41 -0.57
CA GLY A 166 90.12 19.06 0.63
C GLY A 166 90.60 17.59 0.68
N LEU A 167 90.07 16.72 -0.20
CA LEU A 167 90.62 15.38 -0.40
C LEU A 167 91.74 15.39 -1.44
N SER A 168 92.70 14.47 -1.29
CA SER A 168 93.70 14.24 -2.34
C SER A 168 93.04 13.67 -3.61
N ALA A 169 93.70 13.78 -4.76
CA ALA A 169 93.17 13.25 -6.02
C ALA A 169 92.88 11.73 -5.95
N SER A 170 93.72 10.96 -5.26
CA SER A 170 93.50 9.52 -5.06
C SER A 170 92.30 9.24 -4.15
N MET A 171 92.15 9.98 -3.05
CA MET A 171 91.00 9.87 -2.15
C MET A 171 89.69 10.26 -2.86
N ALA A 172 89.70 11.36 -3.62
CA ALA A 172 88.55 11.81 -4.40
C ALA A 172 88.12 10.78 -5.46
N ASN A 173 89.08 10.14 -6.14
CA ASN A 173 88.79 9.05 -7.08
C ASN A 173 88.23 7.81 -6.35
N GLY A 174 88.79 7.48 -5.17
CA GLY A 174 88.26 6.43 -4.30
C GLY A 174 86.78 6.66 -3.95
N VAL A 175 86.43 7.86 -3.51
CA VAL A 175 85.04 8.22 -3.15
C VAL A 175 84.09 8.10 -4.34
N LYS A 176 84.51 8.51 -5.54
CA LYS A 176 83.70 8.35 -6.76
C LYS A 176 83.48 6.87 -7.11
N MET A 177 84.50 6.03 -6.98
CA MET A 177 84.36 4.59 -7.19
C MET A 177 83.44 3.94 -6.15
N MET A 178 83.53 4.36 -4.87
CA MET A 178 82.61 3.90 -3.83
C MET A 178 81.16 4.29 -4.17
N ARG A 179 80.92 5.52 -4.65
CA ARG A 179 79.61 5.98 -5.11
C ARG A 179 79.06 5.09 -6.23
N ASP A 180 79.87 4.81 -7.26
CA ASP A 180 79.47 3.98 -8.39
C ASP A 180 79.14 2.54 -7.93
N THR A 181 79.95 2.00 -7.02
CA THR A 181 79.79 0.65 -6.46
C THR A 181 78.51 0.54 -5.62
N VAL A 182 78.27 1.50 -4.71
CA VAL A 182 77.03 1.56 -3.92
C VAL A 182 75.81 1.72 -4.82
N ASN A 183 75.88 2.59 -5.83
CA ASN A 183 74.79 2.79 -6.78
C ASN A 183 74.49 1.52 -7.59
N ALA A 184 75.51 0.77 -8.00
CA ALA A 184 75.34 -0.51 -8.68
C ALA A 184 74.71 -1.55 -7.75
N HIS A 185 75.20 -1.68 -6.52
CA HIS A 185 74.68 -2.67 -5.57
C HIS A 185 73.25 -2.38 -5.14
N ARG A 186 72.84 -1.12 -4.91
CA ARG A 186 71.44 -0.82 -4.56
C ARG A 186 70.44 -1.21 -5.66
N GLN A 187 70.91 -1.35 -6.90
CA GLN A 187 70.07 -1.73 -8.04
C GLN A 187 70.10 -3.25 -8.31
N THR A 188 71.14 -3.95 -7.86
CA THR A 188 71.42 -5.34 -8.31
C THR A 188 71.55 -6.36 -7.18
N ASN A 189 71.87 -5.94 -5.95
CA ASN A 189 72.08 -6.85 -4.83
C ASN A 189 70.75 -7.06 -4.05
N PRO A 190 70.19 -8.29 -4.03
CA PRO A 190 68.88 -8.54 -3.43
C PRO A 190 68.86 -8.32 -1.91
N THR A 191 69.95 -8.62 -1.20
CA THR A 191 70.06 -8.40 0.25
C THR A 191 70.00 -6.91 0.56
N LEU A 192 70.80 -6.09 -0.13
CA LEU A 192 70.77 -4.64 0.04
C LEU A 192 69.41 -4.05 -0.33
N ILE A 193 68.78 -4.49 -1.43
CA ILE A 193 67.43 -4.05 -1.83
C ILE A 193 66.42 -4.35 -0.71
N SER A 194 66.49 -5.52 -0.08
CA SER A 194 65.60 -5.89 1.03
C SER A 194 65.78 -4.98 2.26
N TYR A 195 67.03 -4.68 2.66
CA TYR A 195 67.29 -3.74 3.75
C TYR A 195 66.88 -2.30 3.38
N MET A 196 67.10 -1.88 2.13
CA MET A 196 66.65 -0.59 1.64
C MET A 196 65.14 -0.43 1.65
N GLN A 197 64.37 -1.53 1.55
CA GLN A 197 62.91 -1.49 1.70
C GLN A 197 62.47 -1.40 3.16
N ARG A 198 63.24 -1.97 4.10
CA ARG A 198 62.90 -2.01 5.53
C ARG A 198 63.38 -0.81 6.34
N TYR A 199 64.39 -0.08 5.87
CA TYR A 199 64.98 1.01 6.62
C TYR A 199 64.54 2.36 6.07
N GLN A 200 64.58 3.42 6.87
CA GLN A 200 64.42 4.81 6.46
C GLN A 200 65.69 5.59 6.78
N VAL A 201 66.10 6.48 5.87
CA VAL A 201 67.19 7.44 6.13
C VAL A 201 66.64 8.76 6.65
N TYR A 202 67.27 9.28 7.69
CA TYR A 202 66.92 10.52 8.37
C TYR A 202 68.07 11.52 8.33
N VAL A 203 67.74 12.79 8.54
CA VAL A 203 68.68 13.87 8.74
C VAL A 203 68.28 14.68 9.97
N ALA A 204 69.25 14.98 10.81
CA ALA A 204 69.15 15.84 11.98
C ALA A 204 69.87 17.12 11.63
N TYR A 205 69.16 18.24 11.62
CA TYR A 205 69.64 19.49 11.06
C TYR A 205 69.56 20.63 12.09
N ASN A 206 70.52 21.55 11.99
CA ASN A 206 70.54 22.83 12.70
C ASN A 206 71.44 23.84 11.96
N ASP A 207 71.85 24.92 12.63
CA ASP A 207 72.74 25.96 12.09
C ASP A 207 74.24 25.58 12.10
N GLN A 208 74.61 24.40 12.62
CA GLN A 208 75.98 23.94 12.75
C GLN A 208 76.37 22.96 11.64
N GLN A 209 75.70 21.80 11.57
CA GLN A 209 76.01 20.73 10.62
C GLN A 209 74.94 19.63 10.64
N ASP A 210 74.55 19.15 9.46
CA ASP A 210 73.57 18.06 9.33
C ASP A 210 74.17 16.68 9.65
N ILE A 211 73.41 15.83 10.35
CA ILE A 211 73.78 14.45 10.71
C ILE A 211 72.78 13.48 10.09
N VAL A 212 73.24 12.48 9.32
CA VAL A 212 72.39 11.43 8.73
C VAL A 212 72.56 10.09 9.43
N TRP A 213 71.48 9.33 9.52
CA TRP A 213 71.48 7.94 10.01
C TRP A 213 70.33 7.15 9.37
N VAL A 214 70.26 5.85 9.64
CA VAL A 214 69.18 4.98 9.19
C VAL A 214 68.51 4.29 10.38
N GLU A 215 67.19 4.09 10.31
CA GLU A 215 66.42 3.30 11.28
C GLU A 215 65.58 2.25 10.56
N GLU A 216 65.34 1.10 11.19
CA GLU A 216 64.42 0.09 10.66
C GLU A 216 62.97 0.52 10.89
N GLN A 217 62.16 0.50 9.83
CA GLN A 217 60.73 0.71 9.89
C GLN A 217 60.09 -0.38 10.75
N GLN A 218 59.64 -0.01 11.94
CA GLN A 218 58.88 -0.89 12.80
C GLN A 218 57.44 -0.99 12.29
N LYS A 219 56.92 -2.21 12.33
CA LYS A 219 55.55 -2.47 11.92
C LYS A 219 54.59 -2.35 13.09
N GLY A 220 53.37 -1.96 12.79
CA GLY A 220 52.22 -2.16 13.66
C GLY A 220 51.15 -2.93 12.91
N SER A 221 49.97 -3.02 13.49
CA SER A 221 48.83 -3.66 12.84
C SER A 221 47.58 -2.80 12.92
N MET A 222 46.62 -3.06 12.03
CA MET A 222 45.29 -2.51 12.15
C MET A 222 44.22 -3.55 11.81
N ASN A 223 43.04 -3.37 12.36
CA ASN A 223 41.81 -4.03 11.95
C ASN A 223 40.64 -3.05 12.10
N LEU A 224 39.44 -3.51 11.75
CA LEU A 224 38.24 -2.71 11.71
C LEU A 224 37.11 -3.41 12.47
N LYS A 225 36.31 -2.59 13.17
CA LYS A 225 35.05 -2.98 13.78
C LYS A 225 33.91 -2.19 13.14
N LYS A 226 33.04 -2.92 12.45
CA LYS A 226 31.86 -2.42 11.77
C LYS A 226 30.63 -2.57 12.64
N GLU A 227 29.80 -1.54 12.68
CA GLU A 227 28.51 -1.53 13.37
C GLU A 227 27.42 -0.96 12.45
N SER A 228 26.16 -1.19 12.82
CA SER A 228 25.01 -0.49 12.23
C SER A 228 24.88 0.89 12.86
N ALA A 229 24.59 1.91 12.05
CA ALA A 229 24.21 3.23 12.54
C ALA A 229 22.79 3.27 13.13
N ASN A 230 21.95 2.27 12.85
CA ASN A 230 20.61 2.12 13.40
C ASN A 230 20.31 0.65 13.78
N PRO A 231 20.83 0.16 14.92
CA PRO A 231 20.68 -1.24 15.33
C PRO A 231 19.23 -1.69 15.54
N GLU A 232 18.32 -0.79 15.92
CA GLU A 232 16.89 -1.10 16.10
C GLU A 232 16.25 -1.66 14.81
N MET A 233 16.76 -1.30 13.65
CA MET A 233 16.26 -1.75 12.34
C MET A 233 16.92 -3.04 11.86
N THR A 234 18.14 -3.32 12.33
CA THR A 234 19.02 -4.33 11.75
C THR A 234 19.24 -5.54 12.64
N ASP A 235 19.19 -5.37 13.96
CA ASP A 235 19.51 -6.43 14.91
C ASP A 235 18.45 -7.53 14.85
N GLY A 236 18.92 -8.79 14.73
CA GLY A 236 18.05 -9.96 14.53
C GLY A 236 17.48 -10.09 13.11
N ASN A 237 17.65 -9.08 12.25
CA ASN A 237 17.03 -9.05 10.94
C ASN A 237 17.93 -9.66 9.85
N SER A 238 17.51 -10.82 9.33
CA SER A 238 18.22 -11.59 8.30
C SER A 238 18.37 -10.88 6.95
N CYS A 239 17.64 -9.78 6.74
CA CYS A 239 17.76 -8.92 5.57
C CYS A 239 19.05 -8.08 5.59
N TYR A 240 19.67 -7.92 6.75
CA TYR A 240 20.92 -7.18 6.93
C TYR A 240 22.06 -8.12 7.31
N SER A 241 23.29 -7.78 6.92
CA SER A 241 24.49 -8.46 7.42
C SER A 241 25.61 -7.44 7.57
N LEU A 242 26.47 -7.62 8.57
CA LEU A 242 27.73 -6.89 8.68
C LEU A 242 28.87 -7.61 7.96
N GLU A 243 28.65 -8.86 7.52
CA GLU A 243 29.64 -9.68 6.82
C GLU A 243 29.88 -9.21 5.39
N GLY A 244 31.13 -9.27 4.96
CA GLY A 244 31.51 -9.09 3.57
C GLY A 244 31.61 -7.62 3.13
N ALA A 245 31.57 -6.67 4.07
CA ALA A 245 32.01 -5.30 3.80
C ALA A 245 33.49 -5.33 3.46
N THR A 246 33.91 -4.60 2.43
CA THR A 246 35.32 -4.56 2.01
C THR A 246 35.86 -3.14 2.07
N TYR A 247 37.06 -2.99 2.61
CA TYR A 247 37.77 -1.72 2.71
C TYR A 247 39.15 -1.83 2.09
N GLY A 248 39.57 -0.79 1.38
CA GLY A 248 40.96 -0.60 0.98
C GLY A 248 41.71 0.24 2.02
N VAL A 249 42.95 -0.14 2.30
CA VAL A 249 43.90 0.64 3.13
C VAL A 249 44.91 1.29 2.20
N TYR A 250 45.10 2.61 2.30
CA TYR A 250 45.88 3.42 1.37
C TYR A 250 46.94 4.26 2.08
N LYS A 251 48.06 4.54 1.40
CA LYS A 251 49.15 5.38 1.96
C LYS A 251 48.79 6.87 1.99
N GLU A 252 47.90 7.32 1.10
CA GLU A 252 47.53 8.72 0.96
C GLU A 252 46.02 8.92 0.86
N GLN A 253 45.55 10.12 1.21
CA GLN A 253 44.12 10.45 1.26
C GLN A 253 43.43 10.31 -0.10
N ALA A 254 44.17 10.51 -1.20
CA ALA A 254 43.67 10.33 -2.56
C ALA A 254 43.30 8.87 -2.89
N CYS A 255 43.70 7.91 -2.03
CA CYS A 255 43.40 6.49 -2.16
C CYS A 255 43.85 5.89 -3.51
N THR A 256 45.07 6.20 -3.95
CA THR A 256 45.65 5.70 -5.20
C THR A 256 46.61 4.52 -4.98
N THR A 257 47.32 4.49 -3.85
CA THR A 257 48.28 3.44 -3.48
C THR A 257 47.70 2.53 -2.40
N LYS A 258 47.03 1.46 -2.82
CA LYS A 258 46.46 0.46 -1.91
C LYS A 258 47.54 -0.47 -1.36
N VAL A 259 47.59 -0.66 -0.05
CA VAL A 259 48.57 -1.53 0.64
C VAL A 259 47.96 -2.79 1.25
N ALA A 260 46.66 -2.78 1.57
CA ALA A 260 45.96 -3.93 2.12
C ALA A 260 44.44 -3.84 1.86
N ASN A 261 43.73 -4.94 2.11
CA ASN A 261 42.27 -4.94 2.21
C ASN A 261 41.84 -5.46 3.58
N LEU A 262 40.74 -4.92 4.08
CA LEU A 262 40.02 -5.43 5.24
C LEU A 262 38.66 -5.98 4.78
N THR A 263 38.23 -7.10 5.33
CA THR A 263 36.92 -7.69 5.06
C THR A 263 36.28 -8.14 6.36
N THR A 264 35.03 -7.74 6.59
CA THR A 264 34.32 -8.00 7.84
C THR A 264 33.70 -9.39 7.88
N ASP A 265 33.69 -10.00 9.07
CA ASP A 265 32.93 -11.18 9.43
C ASP A 265 31.48 -10.83 9.83
N ALA A 266 30.67 -11.84 10.16
CA ALA A 266 29.28 -11.67 10.59
C ALA A 266 29.11 -10.86 11.90
N GLN A 267 30.16 -10.76 12.71
CA GLN A 267 30.19 -9.93 13.91
C GLN A 267 30.70 -8.52 13.62
N GLY A 268 31.01 -8.20 12.36
CA GLY A 268 31.55 -6.92 11.92
C GLY A 268 33.04 -6.72 12.22
N ASN A 269 33.78 -7.74 12.67
CA ASN A 269 35.24 -7.61 12.84
C ASN A 269 35.94 -7.94 11.52
N SER A 270 37.02 -7.24 11.19
CA SER A 270 37.82 -7.58 10.01
C SER A 270 39.00 -8.50 10.33
N ASN A 271 39.62 -9.04 9.27
CA ASN A 271 41.00 -9.51 9.35
C ASN A 271 41.95 -8.41 9.89
N THR A 272 43.07 -8.81 10.47
CA THR A 272 44.15 -7.90 10.90
C THR A 272 45.24 -7.83 9.84
N VAL A 273 45.72 -6.62 9.55
CA VAL A 273 46.80 -6.39 8.56
C VAL A 273 47.99 -5.74 9.26
N GLU A 274 49.19 -6.19 8.90
CA GLU A 274 50.44 -5.64 9.40
C GLU A 274 51.01 -4.65 8.38
N VAL A 275 51.32 -3.43 8.81
CA VAL A 275 51.84 -2.35 7.97
C VAL A 275 52.94 -1.60 8.72
N ASP A 276 53.78 -0.87 8.00
CA ASP A 276 54.75 0.04 8.62
C ASP A 276 53.99 1.06 9.49
N ALA A 277 54.57 1.45 10.62
CA ALA A 277 53.90 2.46 11.43
C ALA A 277 53.82 3.80 10.69
N GLY A 278 52.68 4.49 10.84
CA GLY A 278 52.39 5.70 10.10
C GLY A 278 50.89 5.95 9.98
N THR A 279 50.53 6.98 9.23
CA THR A 279 49.12 7.32 8.95
C THR A 279 48.70 6.70 7.61
N TYR A 280 47.57 6.00 7.63
CA TYR A 280 46.92 5.40 6.47
C TYR A 280 45.50 5.92 6.34
N TYR A 281 44.91 5.69 5.18
CA TYR A 281 43.55 6.10 4.85
C TYR A 281 42.74 4.87 4.47
N VAL A 282 41.64 4.63 5.18
CA VAL A 282 40.78 3.46 5.01
C VAL A 282 39.48 3.89 4.35
N LYS A 283 39.12 3.26 3.24
CA LYS A 283 37.93 3.61 2.45
C LYS A 283 37.11 2.36 2.17
N GLU A 284 35.80 2.42 2.41
CA GLU A 284 34.90 1.33 2.03
C GLU A 284 34.79 1.24 0.49
N THR A 285 34.93 0.04 -0.03
CA THR A 285 34.84 -0.25 -1.47
C THR A 285 33.60 -1.06 -1.82
N LYS A 286 32.99 -1.73 -0.84
CA LYS A 286 31.74 -2.48 -0.98
C LYS A 286 31.04 -2.54 0.37
N ALA A 287 29.82 -2.03 0.42
CA ALA A 287 28.93 -2.16 1.57
C ALA A 287 28.51 -3.62 1.76
N PRO A 288 28.23 -4.04 3.00
CA PRO A 288 27.64 -5.34 3.24
C PRO A 288 26.13 -5.32 2.94
N LYS A 289 25.50 -6.51 2.96
CA LYS A 289 24.09 -6.68 2.56
C LYS A 289 23.15 -5.76 3.35
N GLY A 290 22.33 -4.98 2.65
CA GLY A 290 21.31 -4.10 3.23
C GLY A 290 21.85 -2.77 3.80
N PHE A 291 23.13 -2.45 3.60
CA PHE A 291 23.73 -1.20 4.07
C PHE A 291 24.15 -0.28 2.93
N VAL A 292 24.16 1.02 3.21
CA VAL A 292 24.63 2.06 2.30
C VAL A 292 26.15 2.09 2.30
N LEU A 293 26.78 2.21 1.14
CA LEU A 293 28.23 2.39 1.02
C LEU A 293 28.68 3.69 1.70
N ASP A 294 29.55 3.57 2.70
CA ASP A 294 30.22 4.72 3.30
C ASP A 294 31.27 5.30 2.35
N LYS A 295 30.98 6.51 1.84
CA LYS A 295 31.85 7.23 0.92
C LYS A 295 32.99 7.96 1.66
N GLN A 296 32.97 8.01 3.00
CA GLN A 296 33.98 8.67 3.81
C GLN A 296 35.32 7.92 3.76
N VAL A 297 36.41 8.70 3.72
CA VAL A 297 37.78 8.18 3.89
C VAL A 297 38.22 8.43 5.32
N HIS A 298 38.59 7.37 6.03
CA HIS A 298 38.92 7.39 7.46
C HIS A 298 40.44 7.37 7.69
N PRO A 299 41.04 8.42 8.27
CA PRO A 299 42.47 8.40 8.62
C PRO A 299 42.72 7.53 9.86
N VAL A 300 43.73 6.66 9.80
CA VAL A 300 44.12 5.74 10.86
C VAL A 300 45.62 5.83 11.12
N THR A 301 46.02 6.08 12.37
CA THR A 301 47.44 6.04 12.76
C THR A 301 47.79 4.68 13.34
N VAL A 302 48.76 4.00 12.73
CA VAL A 302 49.33 2.73 13.19
C VAL A 302 50.59 3.03 14.00
N THR A 303 50.63 2.48 15.22
CA THR A 303 51.81 2.58 16.11
C THR A 303 52.55 1.25 16.10
N ALA A 304 53.90 1.32 16.11
CA ALA A 304 54.75 0.14 16.16
C ALA A 304 54.38 -0.82 17.30
N GLY A 305 54.35 -2.11 17.00
CA GLY A 305 54.06 -3.17 17.97
C GLY A 305 52.63 -3.18 18.54
N LYS A 306 51.73 -2.29 18.08
CA LYS A 306 50.34 -2.20 18.53
C LYS A 306 49.36 -2.49 17.40
N THR A 307 48.17 -2.95 17.77
CA THR A 307 47.03 -3.09 16.85
C THR A 307 46.06 -1.93 17.05
N THR A 308 45.86 -1.11 16.01
CA THR A 308 44.85 -0.05 16.00
C THR A 308 43.52 -0.60 15.47
N VAL A 309 42.42 -0.37 16.18
CA VAL A 309 41.07 -0.77 15.75
C VAL A 309 40.32 0.46 15.21
N LEU A 310 39.99 0.49 13.92
CA LEU A 310 39.11 1.51 13.34
C LEU A 310 37.65 1.11 13.56
N LYS A 311 36.86 1.95 14.25
CA LYS A 311 35.41 1.74 14.41
C LYS A 311 34.64 2.57 13.39
N VAL A 312 33.76 1.92 12.63
CA VAL A 312 32.95 2.56 11.56
C VAL A 312 31.49 2.08 11.61
N LYS A 313 30.59 2.91 11.08
CA LYS A 313 29.15 2.65 11.04
C LYS A 313 28.60 2.92 9.66
N ASP A 314 27.72 2.06 9.17
CA ASP A 314 26.93 2.37 7.96
C ASP A 314 25.48 2.57 8.33
N LEU A 315 24.83 3.43 7.56
CA LEU A 315 23.40 3.55 7.56
C LEU A 315 22.80 2.29 6.92
N PRO A 316 21.81 1.63 7.55
CA PRO A 316 21.03 0.61 6.86
C PRO A 316 20.13 1.26 5.81
N GLN A 317 19.86 0.52 4.74
CA GLN A 317 18.82 0.89 3.80
C GLN A 317 17.44 0.67 4.40
N LEU A 318 16.55 1.65 4.22
CA LEU A 318 15.15 1.64 4.69
C LEU A 318 14.23 2.11 3.54
N ASP A 319 12.96 1.73 3.58
CA ASP A 319 11.96 2.18 2.62
C ASP A 319 11.05 3.26 3.22
N PRO A 320 11.09 4.52 2.73
CA PRO A 320 10.17 5.56 3.16
C PRO A 320 8.74 5.27 2.67
N VAL A 321 7.88 4.80 3.58
CA VAL A 321 6.49 4.49 3.27
C VAL A 321 5.58 5.66 3.63
N GLY A 322 5.03 6.32 2.61
CA GLY A 322 3.98 7.33 2.76
C GLY A 322 2.60 6.68 2.84
N VAL A 323 2.08 6.25 1.69
CA VAL A 323 0.80 5.55 1.58
C VAL A 323 1.02 4.06 1.81
N LEU A 324 0.39 3.52 2.85
CA LEU A 324 0.44 2.11 3.21
C LEU A 324 -0.44 1.27 2.26
N LEU A 325 -1.69 1.68 2.05
CA LEU A 325 -2.61 0.98 1.15
C LEU A 325 -3.66 1.93 0.60
N GLY A 326 -4.31 1.52 -0.48
CA GLY A 326 -5.52 2.18 -1.00
C GLY A 326 -6.61 1.17 -1.31
N LYS A 327 -7.86 1.53 -1.03
CA LYS A 327 -9.02 0.72 -1.39
C LYS A 327 -9.57 1.07 -2.77
N ILE A 328 -10.17 0.08 -3.41
CA ILE A 328 -10.94 0.24 -4.65
C ILE A 328 -12.22 -0.57 -4.55
N ASP A 329 -13.27 -0.10 -5.20
CA ASP A 329 -14.45 -0.90 -5.44
C ASP A 329 -14.14 -1.97 -6.51
N LYS A 330 -14.41 -3.24 -6.20
CA LYS A 330 -14.01 -4.39 -7.02
C LYS A 330 -14.71 -4.43 -8.38
N GLU A 331 -15.96 -3.98 -8.47
CA GLU A 331 -16.72 -4.00 -9.73
C GLU A 331 -16.21 -2.92 -10.69
N THR A 332 -15.94 -1.72 -10.18
CA THR A 332 -15.58 -0.56 -11.00
C THR A 332 -14.07 -0.38 -11.16
N ASN A 333 -13.26 -1.05 -10.31
CA ASN A 333 -11.81 -0.90 -10.22
C ASN A 333 -11.38 0.57 -9.98
N GLN A 334 -12.21 1.33 -9.27
CA GLN A 334 -11.97 2.74 -8.94
C GLN A 334 -11.89 2.92 -7.42
N ASN A 335 -11.05 3.86 -6.97
CA ASN A 335 -11.12 4.35 -5.60
C ASN A 335 -12.30 5.33 -5.49
N LYS A 336 -13.51 4.75 -5.54
CA LYS A 336 -14.77 5.46 -5.39
C LYS A 336 -15.84 4.46 -4.93
N PRO A 337 -16.53 4.72 -3.80
CA PRO A 337 -17.59 3.84 -3.37
C PRO A 337 -18.80 3.90 -4.31
N GLN A 338 -19.62 2.85 -4.29
CA GLN A 338 -20.90 2.79 -5.01
C GLN A 338 -22.09 2.86 -4.03
N GLY A 339 -23.20 3.45 -4.48
CA GLY A 339 -24.41 3.60 -3.67
C GLY A 339 -24.14 4.40 -2.41
N SER A 340 -24.66 3.93 -1.28
CA SER A 340 -24.45 4.54 0.05
C SER A 340 -23.22 4.01 0.80
N ALA A 341 -22.40 3.17 0.16
CA ALA A 341 -21.20 2.62 0.78
C ALA A 341 -20.11 3.67 1.03
N SER A 342 -19.13 3.34 1.86
CA SER A 342 -17.94 4.15 2.12
C SER A 342 -16.67 3.30 1.99
N LEU A 343 -15.55 3.91 1.63
CA LEU A 343 -14.21 3.29 1.74
C LEU A 343 -13.49 3.70 3.05
N GLU A 344 -14.11 4.59 3.82
CA GLU A 344 -13.61 5.08 5.10
C GLU A 344 -13.77 4.06 6.22
N GLY A 345 -12.83 4.08 7.16
CA GLY A 345 -13.04 3.47 8.46
C GLY A 345 -12.83 1.96 8.52
N ALA A 346 -12.46 1.31 7.41
CA ALA A 346 -12.03 -0.08 7.49
C ALA A 346 -10.66 -0.20 8.16
N GLU A 347 -10.50 -1.28 8.91
CA GLU A 347 -9.33 -1.52 9.74
C GLU A 347 -8.55 -2.73 9.23
N PHE A 348 -7.23 -2.57 9.12
CA PHE A 348 -6.31 -3.58 8.64
C PHE A 348 -5.32 -3.96 9.73
N THR A 349 -5.18 -5.26 9.95
CA THR A 349 -4.04 -5.79 10.69
C THR A 349 -2.84 -5.87 9.76
N VAL A 350 -1.77 -5.18 10.14
CA VAL A 350 -0.52 -5.12 9.40
C VAL A 350 0.58 -5.72 10.26
N LYS A 351 1.33 -6.67 9.71
CA LYS A 351 2.42 -7.34 10.42
C LYS A 351 3.72 -7.21 9.65
N TYR A 352 4.81 -7.05 10.37
CA TYR A 352 6.15 -6.99 9.81
C TYR A 352 7.00 -8.17 10.28
N TYR A 353 7.75 -8.76 9.34
CA TYR A 353 8.63 -9.90 9.56
C TYR A 353 10.05 -9.56 9.10
N GLN A 354 11.03 -9.91 9.93
CA GLN A 354 12.47 -9.72 9.71
C GLN A 354 13.09 -10.73 8.72
N ALA A 355 12.35 -11.07 7.67
CA ALA A 355 12.73 -11.99 6.61
C ALA A 355 12.00 -11.64 5.31
N LEU A 356 12.59 -11.98 4.17
CA LEU A 356 11.95 -11.88 2.87
C LEU A 356 11.13 -13.13 2.59
N SER A 357 9.88 -12.96 2.15
CA SER A 357 8.98 -14.06 1.82
C SER A 357 8.01 -13.67 0.69
N ASP A 358 7.77 -14.60 -0.23
CA ASP A 358 6.77 -14.46 -1.30
C ASP A 358 5.36 -14.86 -0.86
N SER A 359 5.22 -15.47 0.32
CA SER A 359 3.96 -15.90 0.93
C SER A 359 3.84 -15.39 2.37
N ASP A 360 2.65 -15.47 2.97
CA ASP A 360 2.43 -15.06 4.37
C ASP A 360 3.35 -15.86 5.32
N PRO A 361 4.32 -15.20 6.00
CA PRO A 361 5.19 -15.88 6.95
C PRO A 361 4.45 -16.45 8.16
N GLY A 362 3.30 -15.87 8.52
CA GLY A 362 2.46 -16.34 9.62
C GLY A 362 1.90 -17.75 9.39
N GLN A 363 1.54 -18.08 8.14
CA GLN A 363 1.12 -19.43 7.77
C GLN A 363 2.24 -20.47 7.90
N ALA A 364 3.49 -20.05 7.75
CA ALA A 364 4.67 -20.88 7.98
C ALA A 364 5.07 -20.98 9.46
N GLY A 365 4.28 -20.40 10.38
CA GLY A 365 4.52 -20.41 11.82
C GLY A 365 5.55 -19.39 12.30
N GLN A 366 5.97 -18.44 11.45
CA GLN A 366 6.84 -17.34 11.90
C GLN A 366 6.03 -16.33 12.70
N SER A 367 6.63 -15.80 13.77
CA SER A 367 6.02 -14.71 14.54
C SER A 367 6.40 -13.36 13.94
N PRO A 368 5.46 -12.40 13.88
CA PRO A 368 5.79 -11.05 13.44
C PRO A 368 6.63 -10.33 14.50
N GLU A 369 7.55 -9.51 14.04
CA GLU A 369 8.35 -8.62 14.89
C GLU A 369 7.52 -7.44 15.37
N ARG A 370 6.66 -6.89 14.50
CA ARG A 370 5.70 -5.84 14.84
C ARG A 370 4.33 -6.12 14.25
N THR A 371 3.29 -5.70 14.97
CA THR A 371 1.90 -5.78 14.58
C THR A 371 1.20 -4.45 14.84
N TRP A 372 0.45 -4.00 13.84
CA TRP A 372 -0.33 -2.76 13.87
C TRP A 372 -1.75 -3.00 13.40
N VAL A 373 -2.66 -2.14 13.84
CA VAL A 373 -3.99 -1.99 13.25
C VAL A 373 -4.09 -0.57 12.73
N PHE A 374 -4.29 -0.43 11.42
CA PHE A 374 -4.43 0.85 10.74
C PHE A 374 -5.85 1.02 10.19
N ARG A 375 -6.29 2.26 10.01
CA ARG A 375 -7.64 2.58 9.50
C ARG A 375 -7.60 3.49 8.29
N THR A 376 -8.47 3.27 7.30
CA THR A 376 -8.57 4.15 6.12
C THR A 376 -9.32 5.46 6.38
N ASP A 377 -8.92 6.51 5.66
CA ASP A 377 -9.61 7.80 5.62
C ASP A 377 -10.78 7.82 4.62
N LYS A 378 -11.43 8.99 4.53
CA LYS A 378 -12.58 9.27 3.65
C LYS A 378 -12.34 8.98 2.17
N ASP A 379 -11.09 9.01 1.72
CA ASP A 379 -10.70 8.78 0.33
C ASP A 379 -10.21 7.33 0.13
N GLY A 380 -10.46 6.45 1.11
CA GLY A 380 -10.12 5.03 1.04
C GLY A 380 -8.62 4.75 1.13
N PHE A 381 -7.80 5.73 1.52
CA PHE A 381 -6.36 5.55 1.69
C PHE A 381 -5.98 5.38 3.15
N CYS A 382 -4.84 4.75 3.39
CA CYS A 382 -4.21 4.72 4.69
C CYS A 382 -2.73 5.06 4.52
N ASN A 383 -2.24 6.02 5.30
CA ASN A 383 -0.81 6.33 5.36
C ASN A 383 -0.14 5.55 6.49
N TYR A 384 1.14 5.22 6.33
CA TYR A 384 1.95 4.64 7.40
C TYR A 384 2.38 5.76 8.37
N SER A 385 1.45 6.21 9.21
CA SER A 385 1.68 7.30 10.16
C SER A 385 0.79 7.18 11.41
N GLN A 386 1.21 7.87 12.48
CA GLN A 386 0.53 7.81 13.78
C GLN A 386 -0.95 8.23 13.73
N GLN A 387 -1.33 9.09 12.78
CA GLN A 387 -2.70 9.56 12.62
C GLN A 387 -3.67 8.43 12.22
N TYR A 388 -3.17 7.44 11.45
CA TYR A 388 -3.96 6.34 10.92
C TYR A 388 -3.85 5.08 11.77
N LEU A 389 -2.91 5.05 12.73
CA LEU A 389 -2.69 3.94 13.65
C LEU A 389 -3.79 3.90 14.71
N VAL A 390 -4.55 2.80 14.75
CA VAL A 390 -5.60 2.54 15.74
C VAL A 390 -5.01 1.92 17.00
N SER A 391 -4.14 0.93 16.84
CA SER A 391 -3.46 0.21 17.93
C SER A 391 -2.24 -0.56 17.41
N GLY A 392 -1.37 -1.01 18.30
CA GLY A 392 -0.21 -1.86 17.96
C GLY A 392 1.10 -1.25 18.42
N ASP A 393 2.20 -1.73 17.84
CA ASP A 393 3.55 -1.31 18.18
C ASP A 393 3.88 0.11 17.72
N GLU A 394 4.99 0.68 18.21
CA GLU A 394 5.51 1.94 17.67
C GLU A 394 5.91 1.78 16.19
N LEU A 395 5.79 2.86 15.43
CA LEU A 395 6.19 2.87 14.03
C LEU A 395 7.71 2.89 13.91
N TYR A 396 8.24 2.14 12.95
CA TYR A 396 9.61 2.33 12.50
C TYR A 396 9.80 3.72 11.90
N LEU A 397 10.87 4.39 12.32
CA LEU A 397 11.27 5.73 11.87
C LEU A 397 12.72 5.72 11.38
N SER A 398 13.00 6.43 10.31
CA SER A 398 14.37 6.72 9.86
C SER A 398 15.17 7.48 10.93
N PRO A 399 16.51 7.59 10.79
CA PRO A 399 17.32 8.44 11.66
C PRO A 399 16.86 9.91 11.70
N THR A 400 16.25 10.39 10.60
CA THR A 400 15.64 11.73 10.49
C THR A 400 14.20 11.81 11.03
N LYS A 401 13.72 10.75 11.68
CA LYS A 401 12.39 10.61 12.30
C LYS A 401 11.21 10.62 11.33
N ASN A 402 11.44 10.28 10.06
CA ASN A 402 10.38 10.07 9.08
C ASN A 402 9.91 8.61 9.09
N PRO A 403 8.62 8.30 8.87
CA PRO A 403 8.15 6.92 8.75
C PRO A 403 8.89 6.16 7.64
N ALA A 404 9.51 5.05 8.02
CA ALA A 404 10.24 4.19 7.08
C ALA A 404 10.25 2.76 7.62
N LEU A 405 10.15 1.77 6.73
CA LEU A 405 10.18 0.36 7.09
C LEU A 405 11.56 -0.25 6.82
N PRO A 406 12.05 -1.15 7.69
CA PRO A 406 13.24 -1.91 7.41
C PRO A 406 13.00 -2.98 6.34
N LEU A 407 14.09 -3.49 5.75
CA LEU A 407 14.05 -4.58 4.80
C LEU A 407 13.40 -5.82 5.43
N GLY A 408 12.48 -6.47 4.73
CA GLY A 408 11.68 -7.56 5.29
C GLY A 408 10.38 -7.77 4.54
N THR A 409 9.40 -8.38 5.21
CA THR A 409 8.08 -8.66 4.64
C THR A 409 6.99 -8.01 5.48
N VAL A 410 6.07 -7.32 4.82
CA VAL A 410 4.86 -6.76 5.40
C VAL A 410 3.67 -7.58 4.92
N THR A 411 2.79 -8.00 5.84
CA THR A 411 1.49 -8.59 5.48
C THR A 411 0.37 -7.66 5.89
N ILE A 412 -0.61 -7.47 5.03
CA ILE A 412 -1.78 -6.62 5.27
C ILE A 412 -3.03 -7.46 5.11
N GLN A 413 -3.88 -7.50 6.14
CA GLN A 413 -5.15 -8.22 6.14
C GLN A 413 -6.26 -7.31 6.63
N GLU A 414 -7.39 -7.25 5.91
CA GLU A 414 -8.55 -6.52 6.40
C GLU A 414 -9.18 -7.29 7.56
N THR A 415 -9.36 -6.60 8.68
CA THR A 415 -9.97 -7.18 9.90
C THR A 415 -11.32 -6.58 10.24
N LYS A 416 -11.69 -5.49 9.57
CA LYS A 416 -13.02 -4.88 9.66
C LYS A 416 -13.29 -4.12 8.37
N ALA A 417 -14.28 -4.57 7.62
CA ALA A 417 -14.69 -3.94 6.36
C ALA A 417 -15.30 -2.55 6.60
N PRO A 418 -15.23 -1.64 5.61
CA PRO A 418 -15.87 -0.36 5.71
C PRO A 418 -17.39 -0.51 5.55
N GLU A 419 -18.15 0.53 5.90
CA GLU A 419 -19.60 0.51 5.81
C GLU A 419 -20.07 0.25 4.35
N GLY A 420 -20.99 -0.71 4.16
CA GLY A 420 -21.55 -1.04 2.85
C GLY A 420 -20.75 -2.06 2.02
N TYR A 421 -19.69 -2.64 2.56
CA TYR A 421 -18.85 -3.65 1.90
C TYR A 421 -18.73 -4.94 2.72
N LEU A 422 -18.52 -6.07 2.03
CA LEU A 422 -18.14 -7.35 2.62
C LEU A 422 -16.65 -7.34 2.97
N ILE A 423 -16.28 -8.01 4.06
CA ILE A 423 -14.89 -8.11 4.50
C ILE A 423 -14.01 -8.85 3.48
N ASN A 424 -12.87 -8.28 3.13
CA ASN A 424 -11.87 -8.94 2.30
C ASN A 424 -10.85 -9.71 3.17
N SER A 425 -11.02 -11.02 3.26
CA SER A 425 -10.13 -11.89 4.04
C SER A 425 -8.75 -12.17 3.42
N GLU A 426 -8.47 -11.67 2.20
CA GLU A 426 -7.19 -11.85 1.51
C GLU A 426 -6.03 -11.22 2.31
N ILE A 427 -4.89 -11.92 2.33
CA ILE A 427 -3.65 -11.43 2.95
C ILE A 427 -2.72 -10.97 1.83
N PHE A 428 -2.43 -9.68 1.80
CA PHE A 428 -1.49 -9.07 0.85
C PHE A 428 -0.09 -9.14 1.43
N VAL A 429 0.87 -9.68 0.66
CA VAL A 429 2.27 -9.87 1.07
C VAL A 429 3.16 -8.93 0.26
N ILE A 430 3.89 -8.05 0.93
CA ILE A 430 4.75 -7.04 0.32
C ILE A 430 6.18 -7.23 0.82
N LYS A 431 7.13 -7.42 -0.09
CA LYS A 431 8.57 -7.50 0.22
C LYS A 431 9.21 -6.12 0.11
N ILE A 432 10.08 -5.81 1.06
CA ILE A 432 10.94 -4.63 1.05
C ILE A 432 12.38 -5.14 0.96
N THR A 433 13.01 -4.93 -0.20
CA THR A 433 14.34 -5.46 -0.53
C THR A 433 15.38 -4.34 -0.64
N ASP A 434 16.64 -4.71 -0.50
CA ASP A 434 17.76 -3.79 -0.77
C ASP A 434 17.83 -3.42 -2.26
N ASP A 435 18.45 -2.27 -2.53
CA ASP A 435 18.84 -1.86 -3.88
C ASP A 435 20.32 -1.44 -3.85
N PRO A 436 21.22 -2.17 -4.52
CA PRO A 436 22.65 -1.83 -4.52
C PRO A 436 22.97 -0.50 -5.22
N ASN A 437 22.03 0.09 -5.95
CA ASN A 437 22.19 1.39 -6.61
C ASN A 437 21.57 2.54 -5.82
N ALA A 438 20.80 2.25 -4.78
CA ALA A 438 20.24 3.26 -3.90
C ALA A 438 21.30 3.80 -2.94
N ASP A 439 21.18 5.08 -2.59
CA ASP A 439 21.90 5.64 -1.43
C ASP A 439 21.17 5.16 -0.16
N GLU A 440 20.54 6.04 0.62
CA GLU A 440 19.93 5.71 1.93
C GLU A 440 18.55 5.05 1.83
N SER A 441 17.73 5.45 0.85
CA SER A 441 16.34 5.02 0.73
C SER A 441 16.15 4.05 -0.43
N VAL A 442 15.50 2.93 -0.16
CA VAL A 442 14.95 2.05 -1.20
C VAL A 442 13.48 2.39 -1.44
N HIS A 443 12.97 2.00 -2.61
CA HIS A 443 11.57 2.21 -3.00
C HIS A 443 10.98 0.92 -3.58
N THR A 444 10.99 -0.13 -2.76
CA THR A 444 10.56 -1.48 -3.13
C THR A 444 9.23 -1.86 -2.52
N TYR A 445 8.73 -1.08 -1.55
CA TYR A 445 7.38 -1.18 -1.05
C TYR A 445 6.35 -0.91 -2.16
N ASN A 446 5.69 -1.97 -2.61
CA ASN A 446 4.63 -1.86 -3.60
C ASN A 446 3.29 -1.67 -2.90
N GLN A 447 2.78 -0.44 -2.92
CA GLN A 447 1.47 -0.11 -2.34
C GLN A 447 0.37 -1.01 -2.92
N PRO A 448 -0.31 -1.84 -2.11
CA PRO A 448 -1.41 -2.66 -2.59
C PRO A 448 -2.67 -1.84 -2.81
N LYS A 449 -3.46 -2.26 -3.81
CA LYS A 449 -4.84 -1.84 -4.01
C LYS A 449 -5.76 -2.93 -3.53
N ILE A 450 -6.55 -2.65 -2.49
CA ILE A 450 -7.41 -3.63 -1.83
C ILE A 450 -8.80 -3.57 -2.48
N PRO A 451 -9.26 -4.65 -3.15
CA PRO A 451 -10.57 -4.67 -3.78
C PRO A 451 -11.68 -4.98 -2.76
N GLU A 452 -12.72 -4.14 -2.77
CA GLU A 452 -13.88 -4.24 -1.90
C GLU A 452 -15.11 -4.77 -2.64
N THR A 453 -15.82 -5.73 -2.04
CA THR A 453 -17.03 -6.33 -2.63
C THR A 453 -18.27 -5.75 -1.95
N LEU A 454 -19.18 -5.14 -2.70
CA LEU A 454 -20.35 -4.48 -2.13
C LEU A 454 -21.24 -5.44 -1.32
N LEU A 455 -21.81 -4.92 -0.23
CA LEU A 455 -22.94 -5.54 0.44
C LEU A 455 -24.24 -5.13 -0.27
N THR A 456 -24.96 -6.09 -0.84
CA THR A 456 -26.14 -5.84 -1.67
C THR A 456 -27.40 -6.58 -1.21
N LEU A 457 -28.55 -6.05 -1.65
CA LEU A 457 -29.81 -6.79 -1.69
C LEU A 457 -30.27 -6.88 -3.14
N ASP A 458 -30.27 -8.09 -3.68
CA ASP A 458 -30.78 -8.35 -5.03
C ASP A 458 -32.29 -8.58 -4.99
N ILE A 459 -33.03 -7.91 -5.86
CA ILE A 459 -34.48 -8.03 -5.97
C ILE A 459 -34.79 -8.81 -7.24
N VAL A 460 -35.63 -9.85 -7.13
CA VAL A 460 -36.14 -10.64 -8.25
C VAL A 460 -37.65 -10.56 -8.25
N LYS A 461 -38.21 -9.94 -9.30
CA LYS A 461 -39.64 -9.69 -9.45
C LYS A 461 -40.24 -10.61 -10.50
N VAL A 462 -41.23 -11.40 -10.09
CA VAL A 462 -41.95 -12.33 -10.98
C VAL A 462 -43.47 -12.28 -10.79
N LEU A 463 -44.19 -12.90 -11.73
CA LEU A 463 -45.63 -13.15 -11.64
C LEU A 463 -45.91 -14.33 -10.69
N LYS A 464 -46.86 -14.18 -9.78
CA LYS A 464 -47.18 -15.17 -8.75
C LYS A 464 -47.35 -16.59 -9.31
N GLY A 465 -46.61 -17.54 -8.74
CA GLY A 465 -46.63 -18.94 -9.13
C GLY A 465 -46.00 -19.26 -10.49
N LYS A 466 -45.32 -18.29 -11.13
CA LYS A 466 -44.63 -18.44 -12.41
C LYS A 466 -43.24 -17.79 -12.33
N ASP A 467 -42.28 -18.31 -13.10
CA ASP A 467 -40.94 -17.68 -13.21
C ASP A 467 -40.91 -16.51 -14.21
N THR A 468 -42.07 -15.99 -14.61
CA THR A 468 -42.15 -14.91 -15.60
C THR A 468 -41.71 -13.59 -14.95
N PRO A 469 -40.60 -12.97 -15.41
CA PRO A 469 -40.08 -11.74 -14.80
C PRO A 469 -41.02 -10.56 -15.06
N ILE A 470 -41.07 -9.60 -14.14
CA ILE A 470 -41.86 -8.35 -14.33
C ILE A 470 -40.92 -7.14 -14.37
N PRO A 471 -40.68 -6.56 -15.56
CA PRO A 471 -39.88 -5.35 -15.70
C PRO A 471 -40.66 -4.09 -15.30
N GLY A 472 -39.95 -3.02 -14.95
CA GLY A 472 -40.55 -1.70 -14.70
C GLY A 472 -41.24 -1.52 -13.33
N VAL A 473 -41.10 -2.48 -12.41
CA VAL A 473 -41.57 -2.33 -11.03
C VAL A 473 -40.59 -1.45 -10.26
N VAL A 474 -41.11 -0.41 -9.61
CA VAL A 474 -40.30 0.54 -8.83
C VAL A 474 -40.40 0.18 -7.36
N PHE A 475 -39.26 -0.08 -6.74
CA PHE A 475 -39.11 -0.28 -5.30
C PHE A 475 -38.60 1.01 -4.65
N LEU A 476 -39.16 1.36 -3.49
CA LEU A 476 -38.66 2.41 -2.62
C LEU A 476 -37.84 1.76 -1.50
N HIS A 477 -36.56 2.10 -1.44
CA HIS A 477 -35.66 1.75 -0.34
C HIS A 477 -35.49 2.98 0.57
N THR A 478 -35.62 2.79 1.88
CA THR A 478 -35.24 3.78 2.89
C THR A 478 -34.08 3.23 3.70
N ASP A 479 -32.96 3.96 3.71
CA ASP A 479 -31.74 3.56 4.41
C ASP A 479 -31.81 3.84 5.93
N SER A 480 -30.73 3.46 6.63
CA SER A 480 -30.62 3.63 8.08
C SER A 480 -30.55 5.08 8.57
N LYS A 481 -30.26 6.03 7.66
CA LYS A 481 -30.21 7.47 7.92
C LYS A 481 -31.53 8.15 7.54
N GLY A 482 -32.49 7.39 6.99
CA GLY A 482 -33.79 7.88 6.53
C GLY A 482 -33.79 8.44 5.11
N ASN A 483 -32.68 8.31 4.36
CA ASN A 483 -32.65 8.69 2.96
C ASN A 483 -33.44 7.69 2.12
N GLN A 484 -34.05 8.17 1.05
CA GLN A 484 -34.86 7.34 0.15
C GLN A 484 -34.22 7.25 -1.23
N GLU A 485 -34.19 6.04 -1.77
CA GLU A 485 -33.81 5.77 -3.16
C GLU A 485 -34.85 4.88 -3.85
N GLU A 486 -34.94 5.02 -5.17
CA GLU A 486 -35.82 4.21 -6.00
C GLU A 486 -34.99 3.34 -6.94
N VAL A 487 -35.31 2.05 -6.97
CA VAL A 487 -34.74 1.11 -7.94
C VAL A 487 -35.85 0.48 -8.77
N THR A 488 -35.61 0.38 -10.07
CA THR A 488 -36.58 -0.16 -11.03
C THR A 488 -36.10 -1.48 -11.56
N THR A 489 -36.98 -2.47 -11.66
CA THR A 489 -36.64 -3.77 -12.24
C THR A 489 -36.35 -3.67 -13.74
N ASP A 490 -35.29 -4.33 -14.18
CA ASP A 490 -34.91 -4.43 -15.58
C ASP A 490 -35.78 -5.43 -16.37
N GLU A 491 -35.47 -5.65 -17.66
CA GLU A 491 -36.15 -6.60 -18.55
C GLU A 491 -36.14 -8.06 -18.04
N LYS A 492 -35.26 -8.40 -17.10
CA LYS A 492 -35.21 -9.72 -16.44
C LYS A 492 -35.93 -9.73 -15.10
N GLY A 493 -36.64 -8.64 -14.75
CA GLY A 493 -37.31 -8.48 -13.47
C GLY A 493 -36.33 -8.29 -12.32
N GLN A 494 -35.10 -7.81 -12.57
CA GLN A 494 -34.05 -7.71 -11.56
C GLN A 494 -33.76 -6.25 -11.19
N ALA A 495 -33.53 -6.00 -9.91
CA ALA A 495 -33.01 -4.73 -9.40
C ALA A 495 -32.00 -5.02 -8.28
N VAL A 496 -31.10 -4.08 -7.98
CA VAL A 496 -30.09 -4.27 -6.93
C VAL A 496 -29.99 -3.01 -6.08
N LEU A 497 -30.10 -3.18 -4.76
CA LEU A 497 -29.71 -2.16 -3.80
C LEU A 497 -28.24 -2.32 -3.47
N LYS A 498 -27.46 -1.26 -3.64
CA LYS A 498 -26.00 -1.27 -3.52
C LYS A 498 -25.53 -0.51 -2.28
N GLY A 499 -24.57 -1.08 -1.54
CA GLY A 499 -23.91 -0.39 -0.45
C GLY A 499 -24.81 -0.23 0.78
N LEU A 500 -25.36 -1.34 1.26
CA LEU A 500 -26.25 -1.34 2.42
C LEU A 500 -25.49 -0.88 3.68
N THR A 501 -25.83 0.31 4.16
CA THR A 501 -25.21 0.93 5.34
C THR A 501 -25.59 0.23 6.64
N ARG A 502 -24.92 0.54 7.74
CA ARG A 502 -25.22 -0.03 9.06
C ARG A 502 -26.51 0.57 9.61
N GLY A 503 -27.31 -0.24 10.29
CA GLY A 503 -28.60 0.16 10.88
C GLY A 503 -29.80 -0.47 10.19
N THR A 504 -30.98 0.14 10.31
CA THR A 504 -32.25 -0.44 9.87
C THR A 504 -32.66 0.08 8.49
N HIS A 505 -33.07 -0.81 7.60
CA HIS A 505 -33.50 -0.52 6.24
C HIS A 505 -34.94 -0.98 6.01
N THR A 506 -35.66 -0.31 5.10
CA THR A 506 -36.97 -0.78 4.62
C THR A 506 -37.04 -0.78 3.10
N VAL A 507 -37.72 -1.77 2.53
CA VAL A 507 -37.96 -1.90 1.09
C VAL A 507 -39.44 -2.20 0.88
N GLN A 508 -40.08 -1.48 -0.03
CA GLN A 508 -41.47 -1.71 -0.42
C GLN A 508 -41.70 -1.37 -1.90
N GLU A 509 -42.74 -1.92 -2.50
CA GLU A 509 -43.14 -1.52 -3.85
C GLU A 509 -43.77 -0.12 -3.83
N LYS A 510 -43.26 0.74 -4.70
CA LYS A 510 -43.80 2.08 -4.91
C LYS A 510 -44.89 2.06 -5.98
N SER A 511 -44.57 1.48 -7.14
CA SER A 511 -45.47 1.39 -8.29
C SER A 511 -45.17 0.15 -9.14
N VAL A 512 -46.21 -0.38 -9.79
CA VAL A 512 -46.14 -1.50 -10.73
C VAL A 512 -46.66 -1.06 -12.10
N PRO A 513 -46.26 -1.72 -13.21
CA PRO A 513 -46.84 -1.49 -14.53
C PRO A 513 -48.34 -1.81 -14.57
N ASP A 514 -49.06 -1.19 -15.52
CA ASP A 514 -50.47 -1.50 -15.79
C ASP A 514 -50.68 -2.99 -16.02
N GLY A 515 -51.77 -3.54 -15.47
CA GLY A 515 -52.11 -4.96 -15.58
C GLY A 515 -51.59 -5.83 -14.42
N TYR A 516 -50.91 -5.24 -13.43
CA TYR A 516 -50.52 -5.92 -12.19
C TYR A 516 -51.13 -5.24 -10.95
N THR A 517 -51.28 -5.98 -9.87
CA THR A 517 -51.65 -5.45 -8.56
C THR A 517 -50.41 -5.27 -7.70
N LYS A 518 -50.20 -4.05 -7.20
CA LYS A 518 -49.10 -3.71 -6.29
C LYS A 518 -49.18 -4.48 -4.97
N ASN A 519 -48.06 -5.00 -4.50
CA ASN A 519 -47.92 -5.57 -3.17
C ASN A 519 -47.70 -4.46 -2.12
N PRO A 520 -48.59 -4.26 -1.13
CA PRO A 520 -48.40 -3.23 -0.09
C PRO A 520 -47.41 -3.65 1.01
N GLY A 521 -46.83 -4.86 0.91
CA GLY A 521 -45.87 -5.38 1.86
C GLY A 521 -44.63 -4.51 2.02
N VAL A 522 -44.15 -4.44 3.26
CA VAL A 522 -42.91 -3.75 3.64
C VAL A 522 -41.96 -4.79 4.21
N LEU A 523 -40.77 -4.87 3.62
CA LEU A 523 -39.66 -5.64 4.15
C LEU A 523 -38.81 -4.71 5.03
N LYS A 524 -38.47 -5.16 6.23
CA LYS A 524 -37.56 -4.45 7.15
C LYS A 524 -36.43 -5.37 7.56
N PHE A 525 -35.19 -4.90 7.44
CA PHE A 525 -33.98 -5.63 7.84
C PHE A 525 -32.98 -4.69 8.52
N SER A 526 -31.97 -5.25 9.18
CA SER A 526 -30.86 -4.50 9.76
C SER A 526 -29.51 -5.01 9.30
N VAL A 527 -28.53 -4.10 9.23
CA VAL A 527 -27.12 -4.39 9.02
C VAL A 527 -26.36 -4.04 10.30
N ASP A 528 -25.57 -4.96 10.84
CA ASP A 528 -24.81 -4.74 12.08
C ASP A 528 -23.40 -4.13 11.85
N GLU A 529 -22.63 -3.97 12.93
CA GLU A 529 -21.27 -3.41 12.89
C GLU A 529 -20.25 -4.24 12.08
N ASN A 530 -20.54 -5.52 11.85
CA ASN A 530 -19.74 -6.42 11.02
C ASN A 530 -20.33 -6.56 9.61
N ASN A 531 -21.22 -5.65 9.22
CA ASN A 531 -21.91 -5.62 7.93
C ASN A 531 -22.75 -6.88 7.66
N LYS A 532 -23.29 -7.52 8.72
CA LYS A 532 -24.16 -8.69 8.60
C LYS A 532 -25.63 -8.29 8.53
N ILE A 533 -26.34 -8.82 7.54
CA ILE A 533 -27.78 -8.57 7.33
C ILE A 533 -28.63 -9.52 8.19
N THR A 534 -29.67 -8.97 8.83
CA THR A 534 -30.70 -9.73 9.57
C THR A 534 -32.09 -9.25 9.21
N LEU A 535 -32.99 -10.17 8.85
CA LEU A 535 -34.40 -9.86 8.64
C LEU A 535 -35.07 -9.51 9.98
N LEU A 536 -35.81 -8.40 10.02
CA LEU A 536 -36.55 -7.97 11.19
C LEU A 536 -38.06 -8.21 11.04
N GLU A 537 -38.62 -7.84 9.89
CA GLU A 537 -40.05 -7.90 9.63
C GLU A 537 -40.34 -8.02 8.14
N ASN A 538 -41.44 -8.69 7.81
CA ASN A 538 -41.99 -8.75 6.46
C ASN A 538 -43.52 -8.77 6.55
N THR A 539 -44.16 -7.72 6.06
CA THR A 539 -45.63 -7.55 6.16
C THR A 539 -46.39 -7.97 4.90
N ALA A 540 -45.70 -8.50 3.87
CA ALA A 540 -46.34 -8.95 2.64
C ALA A 540 -47.32 -10.10 2.91
N THR A 541 -48.46 -10.08 2.21
CA THR A 541 -49.51 -11.10 2.35
C THR A 541 -49.81 -11.73 1.00
N ASP A 542 -50.04 -13.05 0.99
CA ASP A 542 -50.25 -13.82 -0.24
C ASP A 542 -51.39 -13.31 -1.15
N LYS A 543 -52.36 -12.55 -0.62
CA LYS A 543 -53.49 -12.00 -1.37
C LYS A 543 -53.07 -11.15 -2.57
N THR A 544 -52.03 -10.35 -2.42
CA THR A 544 -51.53 -9.42 -3.44
C THR A 544 -50.12 -9.79 -3.90
N GLY A 545 -49.71 -11.04 -3.66
CA GLY A 545 -48.36 -11.54 -3.93
C GLY A 545 -47.48 -11.68 -2.69
N THR A 546 -46.34 -12.35 -2.82
CA THR A 546 -45.47 -12.69 -1.68
C THR A 546 -44.13 -11.96 -1.76
N MET A 547 -43.49 -11.77 -0.61
CA MET A 547 -42.08 -11.35 -0.53
C MET A 547 -41.32 -12.42 0.25
N LYS A 548 -40.29 -13.01 -0.35
CA LYS A 548 -39.43 -14.01 0.28
C LYS A 548 -38.00 -13.49 0.36
N PHE A 549 -37.56 -13.22 1.58
CA PHE A 549 -36.20 -12.81 1.88
C PHE A 549 -35.29 -14.02 2.13
N THR A 550 -34.11 -14.03 1.52
CA THR A 550 -33.11 -15.09 1.66
C THR A 550 -31.74 -14.46 1.90
N LEU A 551 -31.10 -14.81 3.02
CA LEU A 551 -29.68 -14.49 3.25
C LEU A 551 -28.80 -15.49 2.50
N ARG A 552 -27.78 -15.01 1.79
CA ARG A 552 -26.85 -15.85 1.02
C ARG A 552 -25.60 -16.18 1.84
N GLU A 553 -24.88 -17.22 1.42
CA GLU A 553 -23.65 -17.69 2.08
C GLU A 553 -22.52 -16.66 2.04
N ASP A 554 -22.49 -15.81 1.01
CA ASP A 554 -21.51 -14.73 0.86
C ASP A 554 -21.78 -13.49 1.75
N GLY A 555 -22.88 -13.50 2.51
CA GLY A 555 -23.29 -12.40 3.38
C GLY A 555 -24.27 -11.40 2.75
N THR A 556 -24.46 -11.42 1.43
CA THR A 556 -25.48 -10.61 0.75
C THR A 556 -26.88 -11.21 0.93
N ALA A 557 -27.90 -10.51 0.43
CA ALA A 557 -29.28 -10.99 0.51
C ALA A 557 -30.00 -10.96 -0.84
N GLN A 558 -31.06 -11.75 -0.96
CA GLN A 558 -32.01 -11.71 -2.07
C GLN A 558 -33.43 -11.54 -1.55
N LEU A 559 -34.19 -10.69 -2.22
CA LEU A 559 -35.63 -10.51 -2.05
C LEU A 559 -36.34 -11.00 -3.33
N HIS A 560 -37.03 -12.12 -3.23
CA HIS A 560 -37.90 -12.63 -4.29
C HIS A 560 -39.32 -12.10 -4.07
N VAL A 561 -39.89 -11.39 -5.06
CA VAL A 561 -41.18 -10.71 -4.94
C VAL A 561 -42.12 -11.14 -6.04
N GLU A 562 -43.26 -11.68 -5.67
CA GLU A 562 -44.33 -12.08 -6.57
C GLU A 562 -45.45 -11.03 -6.58
N ASP A 563 -46.01 -10.73 -7.76
CA ASP A 563 -47.24 -9.94 -7.92
C ASP A 563 -48.30 -10.76 -8.61
N VAL A 564 -49.55 -10.36 -8.44
CA VAL A 564 -50.68 -10.91 -9.18
C VAL A 564 -51.08 -9.99 -10.33
N LEU A 565 -51.76 -10.55 -11.33
CA LEU A 565 -52.37 -9.75 -12.39
C LEU A 565 -53.52 -8.93 -11.81
N ALA A 566 -53.71 -7.72 -12.35
CA ALA A 566 -54.80 -6.85 -11.96
C ALA A 566 -56.16 -7.54 -12.20
N PRO A 567 -57.11 -7.44 -11.26
CA PRO A 567 -58.45 -7.95 -11.47
C PRO A 567 -59.19 -7.14 -12.55
N TYR A 568 -60.32 -7.67 -13.01
CA TYR A 568 -61.21 -7.00 -13.97
C TYR A 568 -62.63 -6.88 -13.42
N GLU A 569 -63.42 -5.99 -14.01
CA GLU A 569 -64.85 -5.84 -13.72
C GLU A 569 -65.69 -6.50 -14.82
N LEU A 570 -66.69 -7.30 -14.43
CA LEU A 570 -67.72 -7.81 -15.34
C LEU A 570 -68.98 -6.95 -15.22
N ILE A 571 -69.36 -6.31 -16.32
CA ILE A 571 -70.51 -5.41 -16.43
C ILE A 571 -71.60 -6.09 -17.26
N ILE A 572 -72.79 -6.26 -16.69
CA ILE A 572 -73.93 -6.83 -17.41
C ILE A 572 -74.88 -5.72 -17.82
N HIS A 573 -75.21 -5.69 -19.10
CA HIS A 573 -76.22 -4.79 -19.68
C HIS A 573 -77.51 -5.57 -19.91
N LYS A 574 -78.46 -5.42 -18.99
CA LYS A 574 -79.75 -6.11 -19.07
C LYS A 574 -80.75 -5.32 -19.90
N VAL A 575 -81.18 -5.91 -21.00
CA VAL A 575 -82.21 -5.33 -21.89
C VAL A 575 -83.30 -6.34 -22.25
N ASN A 576 -84.36 -5.87 -22.93
CA ASN A 576 -85.26 -6.72 -23.70
C ASN A 576 -84.87 -6.80 -25.18
N ASP A 577 -85.63 -7.57 -25.95
CA ASP A 577 -85.48 -7.79 -27.39
C ASP A 577 -85.73 -6.54 -28.27
N HIS A 578 -86.13 -5.43 -27.65
CA HIS A 578 -86.29 -4.10 -28.27
C HIS A 578 -85.33 -3.06 -27.68
N GLU A 579 -84.23 -3.51 -27.06
CA GLU A 579 -83.18 -2.67 -26.47
C GLU A 579 -83.61 -1.80 -25.27
N LYS A 580 -84.80 -2.04 -24.71
CA LYS A 580 -85.21 -1.38 -23.47
C LYS A 580 -84.44 -1.97 -22.30
N VAL A 581 -83.74 -1.13 -21.54
CA VAL A 581 -83.05 -1.51 -20.30
C VAL A 581 -84.02 -2.02 -19.24
N LEU A 582 -83.60 -3.01 -18.45
CA LEU A 582 -84.45 -3.69 -17.47
C LEU A 582 -83.86 -3.59 -16.05
N GLU A 583 -84.59 -2.95 -15.15
CA GLU A 583 -84.31 -2.91 -13.71
C GLU A 583 -84.83 -4.16 -12.99
N GLY A 584 -84.13 -4.62 -11.96
CA GLY A 584 -84.59 -5.68 -11.06
C GLY A 584 -84.25 -7.12 -11.48
N ALA A 585 -83.44 -7.31 -12.54
CA ALA A 585 -82.89 -8.63 -12.88
C ALA A 585 -81.79 -9.00 -11.89
N GLU A 586 -81.86 -10.16 -11.25
CA GLU A 586 -80.80 -10.64 -10.35
C GLU A 586 -79.93 -11.67 -11.06
N PHE A 587 -78.62 -11.51 -10.95
CA PHE A 587 -77.64 -12.49 -11.38
C PHE A 587 -76.79 -12.94 -10.20
N THR A 588 -76.39 -14.21 -10.27
CA THR A 588 -75.38 -14.79 -9.40
C THR A 588 -74.19 -15.25 -10.23
N LEU A 589 -73.00 -14.89 -9.78
CA LEU A 589 -71.72 -15.32 -10.33
C LEU A 589 -71.17 -16.46 -9.47
N TYR A 590 -70.71 -17.53 -10.10
CA TYR A 590 -70.25 -18.76 -9.45
C TYR A 590 -68.82 -19.10 -9.88
N THR A 591 -68.10 -19.82 -9.01
CA THR A 591 -66.76 -20.35 -9.31
C THR A 591 -66.78 -21.74 -9.93
N ASP A 592 -67.92 -22.43 -9.91
CA ASP A 592 -68.11 -23.77 -10.43
C ASP A 592 -69.21 -23.82 -11.50
N LYS A 593 -69.06 -24.75 -12.46
CA LYS A 593 -69.96 -24.88 -13.60
C LYS A 593 -71.36 -25.31 -13.19
N GLU A 594 -71.46 -26.10 -12.12
CA GLU A 594 -72.71 -26.60 -11.55
C GLU A 594 -73.50 -25.52 -10.81
N CYS A 595 -72.94 -24.31 -10.64
CA CYS A 595 -73.54 -23.17 -9.96
C CYS A 595 -73.91 -23.49 -8.50
N LYS A 596 -73.00 -24.11 -7.74
CA LYS A 596 -73.18 -24.45 -6.31
C LYS A 596 -72.36 -23.57 -5.37
N GLN A 597 -71.28 -22.98 -5.86
CA GLN A 597 -70.38 -22.11 -5.13
C GLN A 597 -70.59 -20.66 -5.58
N GLU A 598 -71.47 -19.96 -4.88
CA GLU A 598 -71.74 -18.55 -5.12
C GLU A 598 -70.53 -17.70 -4.76
N LEU A 599 -70.11 -16.82 -5.68
CA LEU A 599 -69.05 -15.84 -5.47
C LEU A 599 -69.63 -14.48 -5.13
N GLN A 600 -70.53 -13.98 -5.99
CA GLN A 600 -71.14 -12.64 -5.87
C GLN A 600 -72.57 -12.66 -6.43
N LYS A 601 -73.42 -11.76 -5.95
CA LYS A 601 -74.77 -11.50 -6.46
C LYS A 601 -74.94 -10.02 -6.75
N ALA A 602 -75.64 -9.70 -7.83
CA ALA A 602 -75.94 -8.32 -8.18
C ALA A 602 -77.30 -8.22 -8.89
N THR A 603 -77.94 -7.05 -8.76
CA THR A 603 -79.25 -6.76 -9.36
C THR A 603 -79.13 -5.57 -10.30
N SER A 604 -79.78 -5.64 -11.46
CA SER A 604 -79.75 -4.54 -12.44
C SER A 604 -80.43 -3.28 -11.90
N GLY A 605 -79.73 -2.16 -12.02
CA GLY A 605 -80.24 -0.84 -11.67
C GLY A 605 -81.23 -0.28 -12.69
N LYS A 606 -81.61 0.99 -12.50
CA LYS A 606 -82.53 1.73 -13.41
C LYS A 606 -82.00 1.89 -14.83
N ASP A 607 -80.69 1.88 -14.98
CA ASP A 607 -79.96 1.89 -16.24
C ASP A 607 -79.84 0.49 -16.88
N GLY A 608 -80.33 -0.55 -16.21
CA GLY A 608 -80.20 -1.95 -16.62
C GLY A 608 -78.81 -2.53 -16.35
N ILE A 609 -77.93 -1.82 -15.65
CA ILE A 609 -76.54 -2.24 -15.42
C ILE A 609 -76.43 -2.93 -14.05
N LEU A 610 -75.66 -4.01 -14.00
CA LEU A 610 -75.12 -4.58 -12.76
C LEU A 610 -73.63 -4.94 -12.94
N ARG A 611 -72.90 -5.01 -11.83
CA ARG A 611 -71.44 -5.09 -11.80
C ARG A 611 -70.96 -6.20 -10.87
N PHE A 612 -69.93 -6.92 -11.30
CA PHE A 612 -69.16 -7.86 -10.49
C PHE A 612 -67.70 -7.43 -10.51
N GLN A 613 -67.13 -7.19 -9.33
CA GLN A 613 -65.83 -6.55 -9.16
C GLN A 613 -64.79 -7.53 -8.62
N ASP A 614 -63.52 -7.15 -8.65
CA ASP A 614 -62.39 -7.91 -8.12
C ASP A 614 -62.27 -9.33 -8.71
N LEU A 615 -62.58 -9.50 -10.00
CA LEU A 615 -62.51 -10.80 -10.65
C LEU A 615 -61.08 -11.10 -11.10
N GLU A 616 -60.50 -12.18 -10.59
CA GLU A 616 -59.18 -12.67 -11.01
C GLU A 616 -59.19 -13.09 -12.48
N VAL A 617 -58.15 -12.70 -13.22
CA VAL A 617 -57.89 -13.17 -14.59
C VAL A 617 -57.35 -14.61 -14.60
N GLU A 618 -57.41 -15.27 -15.76
CA GLU A 618 -57.03 -16.69 -15.93
C GLU A 618 -57.86 -17.67 -15.06
N LYS A 619 -59.01 -17.21 -14.55
CA LYS A 619 -59.98 -17.99 -13.80
C LYS A 619 -61.31 -18.01 -14.53
N LYS A 620 -61.98 -19.16 -14.51
CA LYS A 620 -63.32 -19.32 -15.09
C LYS A 620 -64.38 -18.95 -14.07
N TYR A 621 -65.39 -18.22 -14.52
CA TYR A 621 -66.59 -17.92 -13.76
C TYR A 621 -67.84 -18.31 -14.54
N TYR A 622 -68.92 -18.53 -13.81
CA TYR A 622 -70.20 -18.96 -14.38
C TYR A 622 -71.30 -18.00 -13.94
N LEU A 623 -71.96 -17.35 -14.89
CA LEU A 623 -72.99 -16.35 -14.62
C LEU A 623 -74.38 -16.89 -14.95
N LYS A 624 -75.32 -16.76 -14.02
CA LYS A 624 -76.70 -17.21 -14.16
C LYS A 624 -77.69 -16.15 -13.67
N GLU A 625 -78.75 -15.89 -14.44
CA GLU A 625 -79.88 -15.08 -14.00
C GLU A 625 -80.71 -15.89 -12.99
N THR A 626 -80.83 -15.39 -11.76
CA THR A 626 -81.53 -16.05 -10.66
C THR A 626 -82.92 -15.48 -10.39
N LYS A 627 -83.17 -14.25 -10.86
CA LYS A 627 -84.49 -13.61 -10.78
C LYS A 627 -84.73 -12.75 -12.01
N ALA A 628 -85.83 -12.98 -12.71
CA ALA A 628 -86.24 -12.13 -13.81
C ALA A 628 -86.74 -10.76 -13.32
N PRO A 629 -86.56 -9.69 -14.11
CA PRO A 629 -87.26 -8.41 -13.94
C PRO A 629 -88.77 -8.58 -13.91
N ASP A 630 -89.46 -7.64 -13.25
CA ASP A 630 -90.92 -7.66 -13.18
C ASP A 630 -91.56 -7.64 -14.58
N GLY A 631 -92.42 -8.64 -14.83
CA GLY A 631 -93.10 -8.80 -16.12
C GLY A 631 -92.33 -9.59 -17.18
N TYR A 632 -91.13 -10.09 -16.86
CA TYR A 632 -90.32 -10.94 -17.74
C TYR A 632 -90.19 -12.36 -17.17
N ARG A 633 -89.74 -13.30 -18.01
CA ARG A 633 -89.36 -14.65 -17.60
C ARG A 633 -87.85 -14.80 -17.77
N ILE A 634 -87.24 -15.66 -16.95
CA ILE A 634 -85.84 -16.03 -17.11
C ILE A 634 -85.70 -16.82 -18.42
N PRO A 635 -84.81 -16.40 -19.34
CA PRO A 635 -84.54 -17.13 -20.57
C PRO A 635 -83.95 -18.52 -20.27
N VAL A 636 -84.38 -19.54 -21.02
CA VAL A 636 -83.87 -20.92 -20.93
C VAL A 636 -83.36 -21.37 -22.29
N ASN A 637 -82.45 -22.34 -22.30
CA ASN A 637 -82.00 -23.02 -23.51
C ASN A 637 -83.17 -23.74 -24.20
N SER A 638 -82.99 -24.15 -25.45
CA SER A 638 -84.02 -24.86 -26.22
C SER A 638 -84.47 -26.19 -25.60
N ASP A 639 -83.64 -26.77 -24.71
CA ASP A 639 -83.94 -27.98 -23.94
C ASP A 639 -84.61 -27.70 -22.58
N GLY A 640 -84.90 -26.43 -22.27
CA GLY A 640 -85.53 -26.01 -21.02
C GLY A 640 -84.57 -25.84 -19.84
N THR A 641 -83.26 -26.06 -20.03
CA THR A 641 -82.26 -25.81 -18.99
C THR A 641 -81.92 -24.33 -18.84
N ASP A 642 -81.48 -23.93 -17.65
CA ASP A 642 -81.07 -22.55 -17.39
C ASP A 642 -79.88 -22.14 -18.28
N ILE A 643 -79.89 -20.89 -18.76
CA ILE A 643 -78.75 -20.32 -19.46
C ILE A 643 -77.66 -19.96 -18.45
N VAL A 644 -76.46 -20.50 -18.67
CA VAL A 644 -75.26 -20.21 -17.88
C VAL A 644 -74.17 -19.74 -18.84
N TYR A 645 -73.60 -18.56 -18.57
CA TYR A 645 -72.48 -18.03 -19.34
C TYR A 645 -71.16 -18.43 -18.68
N GLU A 646 -70.30 -19.14 -19.39
CA GLU A 646 -68.90 -19.35 -18.99
C GLU A 646 -68.10 -18.10 -19.37
N ILE A 647 -67.54 -17.42 -18.38
CA ILE A 647 -66.72 -16.23 -18.52
C ILE A 647 -65.27 -16.58 -18.22
N TYR A 648 -64.36 -16.23 -19.12
CA TYR A 648 -62.93 -16.42 -18.93
C TYR A 648 -62.15 -15.25 -19.52
N THR A 649 -61.12 -14.81 -18.82
CA THR A 649 -60.20 -13.79 -19.32
C THR A 649 -58.76 -14.30 -19.28
N LYS A 650 -57.94 -13.82 -20.21
CA LYS A 650 -56.50 -14.10 -20.25
C LYS A 650 -55.76 -12.78 -20.36
N SER A 651 -54.69 -12.60 -19.57
CA SER A 651 -53.87 -11.38 -19.63
C SER A 651 -52.38 -11.70 -19.67
N ASP A 652 -51.66 -10.95 -20.51
CA ASP A 652 -50.20 -10.87 -20.52
C ASP A 652 -49.84 -9.39 -20.69
N PRO A 653 -49.67 -8.64 -19.58
CA PRO A 653 -49.43 -7.20 -19.64
C PRO A 653 -48.16 -6.81 -20.40
N GLN A 654 -47.14 -7.69 -20.44
CA GLN A 654 -45.88 -7.44 -21.14
C GLN A 654 -46.04 -7.46 -22.65
N LYS A 655 -47.03 -8.19 -23.15
CA LYS A 655 -47.41 -8.21 -24.58
C LYS A 655 -48.61 -7.33 -24.89
N ASP A 656 -49.03 -6.50 -23.94
CA ASP A 656 -50.25 -5.70 -24.01
C ASP A 656 -51.50 -6.53 -24.34
N LEU A 657 -51.56 -7.77 -23.86
CA LEU A 657 -52.61 -8.72 -24.18
C LEU A 657 -53.66 -8.76 -23.07
N PHE A 658 -54.93 -8.61 -23.48
CA PHE A 658 -56.09 -8.96 -22.67
C PHE A 658 -57.16 -9.56 -23.58
N GLU A 659 -57.57 -10.79 -23.30
CA GLU A 659 -58.54 -11.54 -24.08
C GLU A 659 -59.74 -11.88 -23.22
N TYR A 660 -60.95 -11.72 -23.78
CA TYR A 660 -62.21 -12.02 -23.13
C TYR A 660 -62.92 -13.14 -23.87
N TYR A 661 -63.40 -14.15 -23.15
CA TYR A 661 -64.09 -15.30 -23.69
C TYR A 661 -65.44 -15.47 -23.02
N VAL A 662 -66.47 -15.65 -23.85
CA VAL A 662 -67.80 -16.07 -23.39
C VAL A 662 -68.19 -17.36 -24.08
N ASN A 663 -68.51 -18.39 -23.30
CA ASN A 663 -68.82 -19.74 -23.79
C ASN A 663 -67.76 -20.29 -24.75
N GLY A 664 -66.48 -19.99 -24.47
CA GLY A 664 -65.34 -20.43 -25.28
C GLY A 664 -65.09 -19.61 -26.56
N LYS A 665 -65.96 -18.67 -26.92
CA LYS A 665 -65.73 -17.76 -28.06
C LYS A 665 -64.94 -16.54 -27.60
N LYS A 666 -63.87 -16.20 -28.32
CA LYS A 666 -63.03 -15.02 -28.07
C LYS A 666 -63.70 -13.74 -28.57
N TYR A 667 -63.61 -12.69 -27.78
CA TYR A 667 -64.03 -11.33 -28.08
C TYR A 667 -62.87 -10.36 -27.83
N THR A 668 -62.72 -9.39 -28.72
CA THR A 668 -61.62 -8.39 -28.69
C THR A 668 -62.10 -6.97 -28.97
N ASP A 669 -63.38 -6.79 -29.28
CA ASP A 669 -63.92 -5.51 -29.72
C ASP A 669 -64.15 -4.58 -28.53
N ALA A 670 -63.96 -3.27 -28.74
CA ALA A 670 -64.22 -2.25 -27.74
C ALA A 670 -65.70 -1.83 -27.67
N THR A 671 -66.55 -2.38 -28.56
CA THR A 671 -67.98 -2.08 -28.67
C THR A 671 -68.76 -3.34 -29.01
N GLY A 672 -70.07 -3.32 -28.78
CA GLY A 672 -70.97 -4.43 -29.08
C GLY A 672 -71.45 -5.20 -27.85
N ASP A 673 -72.19 -6.28 -28.07
CA ASP A 673 -72.86 -7.06 -27.02
C ASP A 673 -71.88 -7.77 -26.06
N PHE A 674 -70.64 -7.96 -26.51
CA PHE A 674 -69.51 -8.48 -25.73
C PHE A 674 -68.30 -7.61 -26.03
N ALA A 675 -67.92 -6.74 -25.09
CA ALA A 675 -66.91 -5.71 -25.35
C ALA A 675 -65.90 -5.58 -24.21
N ILE A 676 -64.66 -5.24 -24.54
CA ILE A 676 -63.61 -4.91 -23.57
C ILE A 676 -63.48 -3.38 -23.53
N THR A 677 -63.79 -2.78 -22.38
CA THR A 677 -63.75 -1.31 -22.14
C THR A 677 -62.84 -0.96 -20.96
N GLY A 678 -62.87 0.30 -20.53
CA GLY A 678 -62.04 0.80 -19.43
C GLY A 678 -60.59 1.06 -19.82
N THR A 679 -59.79 1.46 -18.84
CA THR A 679 -58.33 1.61 -19.00
C THR A 679 -57.61 0.25 -18.86
N LYS A 680 -56.31 0.20 -19.20
CA LYS A 680 -55.49 -1.01 -18.99
C LYS A 680 -55.36 -1.41 -17.52
N ALA A 681 -55.48 -0.44 -16.62
CA ALA A 681 -55.44 -0.64 -15.17
C ALA A 681 -56.80 -1.11 -14.61
N GLU A 682 -57.92 -0.66 -15.19
CA GLU A 682 -59.26 -0.98 -14.68
C GLU A 682 -59.86 -2.24 -15.32
N ARG A 683 -59.61 -2.47 -16.63
CA ARG A 683 -60.12 -3.58 -17.46
C ARG A 683 -61.58 -3.95 -17.17
N GLU A 684 -62.48 -3.45 -18.01
CA GLU A 684 -63.90 -3.81 -17.94
C GLU A 684 -64.26 -4.78 -19.06
N VAL A 685 -65.03 -5.83 -18.76
CA VAL A 685 -65.65 -6.69 -19.78
C VAL A 685 -67.16 -6.60 -19.69
N ASN A 686 -67.80 -6.45 -20.84
CA ASN A 686 -69.23 -6.19 -20.97
C ASN A 686 -69.95 -7.43 -21.50
N LEU A 687 -71.15 -7.69 -20.99
CA LEU A 687 -72.03 -8.75 -21.45
C LEU A 687 -73.47 -8.23 -21.54
N LYS A 688 -74.04 -8.19 -22.74
CA LYS A 688 -75.47 -7.92 -22.93
C LYS A 688 -76.30 -9.17 -22.73
N VAL A 689 -77.31 -9.10 -21.86
CA VAL A 689 -78.24 -10.21 -21.62
C VAL A 689 -79.67 -9.76 -21.91
N VAL A 690 -80.36 -10.49 -22.79
CA VAL A 690 -81.68 -10.14 -23.33
C VAL A 690 -82.77 -11.03 -22.72
N ASN A 691 -83.81 -10.42 -22.12
CA ASN A 691 -85.04 -11.15 -21.77
C ASN A 691 -86.09 -10.84 -22.82
N PRO A 692 -86.55 -11.82 -23.61
CA PRO A 692 -87.58 -11.57 -24.60
C PRO A 692 -88.87 -11.14 -23.91
N ILE A 693 -89.67 -10.34 -24.58
CA ILE A 693 -91.00 -9.99 -24.06
C ILE A 693 -91.85 -11.25 -24.09
N GLY A 694 -91.97 -11.90 -22.92
CA GLY A 694 -93.03 -12.87 -22.70
C GLY A 694 -94.35 -12.11 -22.66
N MET A 695 -95.31 -12.47 -23.51
CA MET A 695 -96.68 -12.02 -23.31
C MET A 695 -97.11 -12.43 -21.90
N LYS A 696 -97.13 -11.47 -20.97
CA LYS A 696 -97.93 -11.60 -19.76
C LYS A 696 -99.37 -11.63 -20.28
N MET A 697 -99.96 -12.83 -20.40
CA MET A 697 -101.41 -12.85 -20.30
C MET A 697 -101.73 -12.17 -18.97
N PRO A 698 -102.63 -11.18 -18.94
CA PRO A 698 -102.99 -10.53 -17.68
C PRO A 698 -103.37 -11.62 -16.69
N GLU A 699 -102.98 -11.47 -15.44
CA GLU A 699 -103.66 -12.19 -14.37
C GLU A 699 -105.16 -11.90 -14.53
N THR A 700 -105.93 -12.85 -15.05
CA THR A 700 -107.39 -12.79 -15.09
C THR A 700 -107.98 -13.09 -13.71
N GLY A 701 -107.32 -12.59 -12.66
CA GLY A 701 -107.66 -12.75 -11.25
C GLY A 701 -107.74 -11.40 -10.53
N SER A 702 -108.30 -10.37 -11.16
CA SER A 702 -108.80 -9.21 -10.41
C SER A 702 -110.21 -9.54 -9.89
N PRO A 703 -110.55 -9.29 -8.61
CA PRO A 703 -111.91 -9.50 -8.07
C PRO A 703 -113.02 -8.80 -8.89
N TRP A 704 -112.66 -7.81 -9.70
CA TRP A 704 -113.57 -7.10 -10.60
C TRP A 704 -114.05 -7.93 -11.79
N THR A 705 -113.28 -8.90 -12.29
CA THR A 705 -113.71 -9.74 -13.43
C THR A 705 -114.78 -10.75 -13.03
N ALA A 706 -114.77 -11.23 -11.78
CA ALA A 706 -115.85 -12.04 -11.21
C ALA A 706 -117.17 -11.25 -11.05
N GLY A 707 -117.08 -9.94 -10.72
CA GLY A 707 -118.25 -9.06 -10.61
C GLY A 707 -118.95 -8.79 -11.95
N ILE A 708 -118.19 -8.63 -13.04
CA ILE A 708 -118.74 -8.36 -14.38
C ILE A 708 -119.39 -9.63 -14.98
N LEU A 709 -118.80 -10.81 -14.74
CA LEU A 709 -119.39 -12.09 -15.16
C LEU A 709 -120.68 -12.43 -14.41
N LEU A 710 -120.77 -12.13 -13.11
CA LEU A 710 -122.00 -12.31 -12.33
C LEU A 710 -123.10 -11.31 -12.71
N ALA A 711 -122.75 -10.06 -13.03
CA ALA A 711 -123.71 -9.07 -13.54
C ALA A 711 -124.25 -9.44 -14.94
N GLY A 712 -123.39 -9.99 -15.81
CA GLY A 712 -123.80 -10.47 -17.14
C GLY A 712 -124.77 -11.65 -17.10
N VAL A 713 -124.57 -12.62 -16.20
CA VAL A 713 -125.50 -13.74 -16.00
C VAL A 713 -126.82 -13.27 -15.36
N GLY A 714 -126.78 -12.28 -14.46
CA GLY A 714 -127.98 -11.68 -13.86
C GLY A 714 -128.91 -10.98 -14.86
N ILE A 715 -128.36 -10.30 -15.87
CA ILE A 715 -129.15 -9.61 -16.91
C ILE A 715 -129.80 -10.61 -17.88
N ILE A 716 -129.11 -11.72 -18.21
CA ILE A 716 -129.65 -12.78 -19.08
C ILE A 716 -130.77 -13.56 -18.37
N VAL A 717 -130.63 -13.84 -17.07
CA VAL A 717 -131.68 -14.50 -16.27
C VAL A 717 -132.89 -13.58 -16.05
N ALA A 718 -132.70 -12.28 -15.82
CA ALA A 718 -133.80 -11.32 -15.71
C ALA A 718 -134.57 -11.15 -17.04
N GLY A 719 -133.86 -11.16 -18.18
CA GLY A 719 -134.48 -11.16 -19.52
C GLY A 719 -135.32 -12.43 -19.79
N TYR A 720 -134.84 -13.59 -19.36
CA TYR A 720 -135.55 -14.86 -19.53
C TYR A 720 -136.79 -14.96 -18.61
N VAL A 721 -136.73 -14.44 -17.39
CA VAL A 721 -137.87 -14.41 -16.44
C VAL A 721 -138.94 -13.37 -16.85
N MET A 722 -138.57 -12.25 -17.49
CA MET A 722 -139.54 -11.30 -18.04
C MET A 722 -140.25 -11.83 -19.30
N MET A 723 -139.61 -12.67 -20.12
CA MET A 723 -140.30 -13.33 -21.25
C MET A 723 -141.28 -14.41 -20.78
N ILE A 724 -140.99 -15.14 -19.70
CA ILE A 724 -141.90 -16.15 -19.14
C ILE A 724 -143.11 -15.52 -18.39
N ARG A 725 -142.98 -14.29 -17.86
CA ARG A 725 -144.09 -13.56 -17.21
C ARG A 725 -145.03 -12.83 -18.17
N LYS A 726 -144.65 -12.58 -19.42
CA LYS A 726 -145.52 -11.93 -20.43
C LYS A 726 -146.35 -12.90 -21.28
N GLY A 727 -146.12 -14.21 -21.17
CA GLY A 727 -146.87 -15.26 -21.89
C GLY A 727 -147.93 -16.00 -21.07
N LYS A 728 -148.33 -15.47 -19.90
CA LYS A 728 -149.31 -16.10 -18.99
C LYS A 728 -150.35 -15.11 -18.45
N GLN A 729 -150.79 -14.17 -19.28
CA GLN A 729 -151.88 -13.23 -18.97
C GLN A 729 -152.81 -13.03 -20.17
N GLU A 730 -153.17 -14.14 -20.84
CA GLU A 730 -154.19 -14.16 -21.90
C GLU A 730 -155.28 -15.24 -21.69
N ASP A 731 -155.41 -15.80 -20.48
CA ASP A 731 -156.53 -16.64 -20.08
C ASP A 731 -157.06 -16.19 -18.72
N GLU A 732 -158.12 -15.37 -18.72
CA GLU A 732 -159.29 -15.32 -17.80
C GLU A 732 -159.96 -13.93 -17.80
N GLU A 733 -161.16 -13.85 -18.40
CA GLU A 733 -162.10 -12.72 -18.36
C GLU A 733 -162.73 -12.53 -16.95
N LYS A 734 -162.80 -11.29 -16.45
CA LYS A 734 -164.01 -10.57 -15.98
C LYS A 734 -163.71 -9.27 -15.25
#